data_AF-A0A947EHH7-F1
#
_entry.id   AF-A0A947EHH7-F1
#
_cell.length_a   1.000
_cell.length_b   1.000
_cell.length_c   1.000
_cell.angle_alpha   90.00
_cell.angle_beta   90.00
_cell.angle_gamma   90.00
#
_symmetry.space_group_name_H-M   'P 1'
#
loop_
_entity.id
_entity.type
_entity.pdbx_description
1 polymer ?
#
loop_
_entity_poly.entity_id
_entity_poly.type
_entity_poly.pdbx_seq_one_letter_code
_entity_poly.pdbx_strand_id
1 'polypeptide(L)'
;MNQDYIKPDNWSLIEEGFEPDRVKSSESLFSLGNGAMGQRANFEEQYSGPTFQGSYIAGVYYPDKTKVGWWKNGYPEYFAKVLNAPSWIGIDVSINGEALDLFNCKQVGNFRRELNMKEGWYKRSFVATLNNNFEVEVCVLRFLSLSHDEVGAIRYEITPLNAEAQIEFNSYIDSGIKNEDSNWDDKFWDVFDVKTDDEGAFIQARTMKTHFYTCTFMDSLLYLENTELDHDPTVTQNSTQVIFNYTVNVPQGQTVKLIKYGGYTVDRNHDKYELVSAAKVALSQVKTLGFDALLNEQKQAWKDIWDMADITIEGDIKGQQGIRFNIFHLNQTYLGTDARLNIGPKGFTGEKYGGSTYWDTEAYCIPFYMATKDQHVARNLLTYRYNHLEKAIENADKLGFKNGAALYPMVTMNGEECHNEWEITFEEIHRNGAIAFAIYNYYRYTGDYSYIPEKGLEVLIAIARFWFQRATFSKEKNQYVILGVTGPNEYENNVNNNWYTNYIAKWCISYALENVQKVKESYDTDYTRVMNKAKLSEAEMQEWKAVAENLYFPYSEEYKVYLQQDGFLDKELITVEHLDKNQRPINQFWSWDRILRSPYIKQADVLQGFYFFEDHFTREELKRHYDFYEPFTVHESSLSPCVHSILAAGLDKIEQAYKFYLRTSRLDLDDYNREVHEGLHITSMAGTWMSIVEGFGGLRIHNGRLSFSPSIPRHWRSFSFKINFRGQILKVVVNHEETQFELDGEKELEIEVNNKVVSIQPNDHVKIA
;
A
#
# COMPACT_ATOMS: atom_id res chain seq x y z
N MET A 1 -14.29 -19.47 8.70
CA MET A 1 -13.89 -19.06 10.06
C MET A 1 -12.60 -18.27 9.89
N ASN A 2 -12.40 -17.17 10.61
CA ASN A 2 -11.18 -16.36 10.49
C ASN A 2 -9.94 -17.20 10.88
N GLN A 3 -8.77 -16.87 10.31
CA GLN A 3 -7.52 -17.57 10.63
C GLN A 3 -6.89 -16.95 11.89
N ASP A 4 -6.88 -17.62 13.04
CA ASP A 4 -6.25 -17.13 14.29
C ASP A 4 -5.11 -18.08 14.72
N TYR A 5 -4.02 -18.07 13.94
CA TYR A 5 -2.83 -18.91 14.18
C TYR A 5 -1.55 -18.12 14.46
N ILE A 6 -1.59 -16.79 14.28
CA ILE A 6 -0.47 -15.90 14.61
C ILE A 6 -0.52 -15.60 16.10
N LYS A 7 0.55 -15.92 16.82
CA LYS A 7 0.66 -15.56 18.24
C LYS A 7 0.78 -14.04 18.39
N PRO A 8 -0.01 -13.42 19.27
CA PRO A 8 0.12 -11.99 19.56
C PRO A 8 1.47 -11.68 20.21
N ASP A 9 2.22 -10.75 19.62
CA ASP A 9 3.45 -10.19 20.14
C ASP A 9 3.56 -8.71 19.75
N ASN A 10 4.27 -7.92 20.55
CA ASN A 10 4.38 -6.48 20.37
C ASN A 10 5.15 -6.07 19.10
N TRP A 11 6.13 -6.86 18.68
CA TRP A 11 7.11 -6.50 17.65
C TRP A 11 7.31 -7.59 16.60
N SER A 12 6.71 -8.76 16.79
CA SER A 12 6.84 -9.87 15.88
C SER A 12 5.49 -10.45 15.44
N LEU A 13 5.45 -10.99 14.22
CA LEU A 13 4.49 -12.03 13.87
C LEU A 13 5.14 -13.36 14.15
N ILE A 14 4.45 -14.25 14.87
CA ILE A 14 4.98 -15.55 15.24
C ILE A 14 3.98 -16.63 14.83
N GLU A 15 4.39 -17.51 13.92
CA GLU A 15 3.70 -18.75 13.58
C GLU A 15 4.47 -19.92 14.19
N GLU A 16 3.77 -20.82 14.88
CA GLU A 16 4.34 -22.05 15.43
C GLU A 16 3.55 -23.27 14.96
N GLY A 17 4.28 -24.35 14.68
CA GLY A 17 3.74 -25.52 14.00
C GLY A 17 3.67 -25.32 12.49
N PHE A 18 3.82 -26.42 11.75
CA PHE A 18 3.77 -26.40 10.29
C PHE A 18 2.45 -27.00 9.80
N GLU A 19 1.66 -26.20 9.09
CA GLU A 19 0.41 -26.61 8.45
C GLU A 19 0.46 -26.27 6.95
N PRO A 20 0.50 -27.26 6.04
CA PRO A 20 0.63 -27.02 4.59
C PRO A 20 -0.43 -26.08 4.00
N ASP A 21 -1.68 -26.18 4.47
CA ASP A 21 -2.81 -25.37 3.97
C ASP A 21 -2.65 -23.86 4.28
N ARG A 22 -1.77 -23.50 5.22
CA ARG A 22 -1.51 -22.09 5.59
C ARG A 22 -0.41 -21.45 4.78
N VAL A 23 0.41 -22.22 4.04
CA VAL A 23 1.65 -21.72 3.42
C VAL A 23 1.42 -20.50 2.53
N LYS A 24 0.41 -20.50 1.64
CA LYS A 24 0.10 -19.33 0.79
C LYS A 24 -0.29 -18.08 1.60
N SER A 25 -0.95 -18.25 2.75
CA SER A 25 -1.32 -17.12 3.61
C SER A 25 -0.10 -16.61 4.39
N SER A 26 0.70 -17.52 4.96
CA SER A 26 1.94 -17.18 5.67
C SER A 26 2.99 -16.55 4.75
N GLU A 27 3.03 -16.93 3.46
CA GLU A 27 3.82 -16.26 2.44
C GLU A 27 3.46 -14.77 2.31
N SER A 28 2.18 -14.42 2.34
CA SER A 28 1.76 -13.02 2.30
C SER A 28 2.12 -12.29 3.59
N LEU A 29 1.75 -12.84 4.76
CA LEU A 29 1.91 -12.20 6.07
C LEU A 29 3.38 -11.90 6.40
N PHE A 30 4.28 -12.79 6.03
CA PHE A 30 5.71 -12.69 6.34
C PHE A 30 6.52 -12.07 5.20
N SER A 31 5.87 -11.40 4.24
CA SER A 31 6.55 -10.77 3.09
C SER A 31 7.57 -9.72 3.54
N LEU A 32 8.58 -9.52 2.71
CA LEU A 32 9.64 -8.51 2.89
C LEU A 32 9.65 -7.52 1.72
N GLY A 33 10.11 -6.30 1.99
CA GLY A 33 10.20 -5.21 1.02
C GLY A 33 11.14 -4.11 1.52
N ASN A 34 11.73 -3.36 0.60
CA ASN A 34 12.62 -2.24 0.89
C ASN A 34 12.32 -1.00 0.02
N GLY A 35 11.13 -0.93 -0.56
CA GLY A 35 10.71 0.14 -1.49
C GLY A 35 11.22 0.00 -2.93
N ALA A 36 12.36 -0.67 -3.15
CA ALA A 36 12.90 -0.93 -4.49
C ALA A 36 12.51 -2.31 -5.03
N MET A 37 12.38 -3.28 -4.14
CA MET A 37 11.87 -4.62 -4.43
C MET A 37 11.10 -5.16 -3.23
N GLY A 38 10.36 -6.24 -3.45
CA GLY A 38 9.79 -7.03 -2.37
C GLY A 38 9.51 -8.45 -2.80
N GLN A 39 9.16 -9.25 -1.81
CA GLN A 39 9.10 -10.68 -1.96
C GLN A 39 8.17 -11.32 -0.93
N ARG A 40 7.36 -12.26 -1.40
CA ARG A 40 6.57 -13.15 -0.55
C ARG A 40 7.49 -14.03 0.30
N ALA A 41 6.97 -14.52 1.43
CA ALA A 41 7.72 -15.38 2.34
C ALA A 41 7.88 -16.84 1.85
N ASN A 42 8.17 -17.02 0.56
CA ASN A 42 8.46 -18.31 -0.03
C ASN A 42 9.69 -18.92 0.66
N PHE A 43 9.68 -20.25 0.79
CA PHE A 43 10.84 -21.00 1.26
C PHE A 43 11.98 -20.91 0.26
N GLU A 44 13.19 -20.84 0.80
CA GLU A 44 14.41 -20.79 0.02
C GLU A 44 14.70 -22.15 -0.62
N GLU A 45 14.48 -23.23 0.12
CA GLU A 45 14.54 -24.61 -0.38
C GLU A 45 13.26 -25.06 -1.07
N GLN A 46 13.38 -26.16 -1.82
CA GLN A 46 12.28 -26.89 -2.43
C GLN A 46 11.08 -27.05 -1.49
N TYR A 47 9.90 -26.68 -2.01
CA TYR A 47 8.62 -26.96 -1.38
C TYR A 47 7.65 -27.44 -2.45
N SER A 48 7.25 -28.72 -2.40
CA SER A 48 6.36 -29.30 -3.42
C SER A 48 4.87 -29.14 -3.12
N GLY A 49 4.52 -28.58 -1.96
CA GLY A 49 3.14 -28.26 -1.61
C GLY A 49 2.61 -27.00 -2.31
N PRO A 50 1.32 -26.65 -2.08
CA PRO A 50 0.75 -25.42 -2.64
C PRO A 50 1.46 -24.16 -2.13
N THR A 51 2.05 -23.40 -3.05
CA THR A 51 2.80 -22.16 -2.83
C THR A 51 2.42 -21.13 -3.88
N PHE A 52 2.63 -19.85 -3.58
CA PHE A 52 2.53 -18.77 -4.56
C PHE A 52 3.86 -18.01 -4.57
N GLN A 53 4.69 -18.31 -5.57
CA GLN A 53 5.98 -17.64 -5.74
C GLN A 53 5.79 -16.20 -6.20
N GLY A 54 6.41 -15.24 -5.49
CA GLY A 54 6.33 -13.83 -5.89
C GLY A 54 7.52 -13.02 -5.42
N SER A 55 8.30 -12.55 -6.39
CA SER A 55 9.30 -11.49 -6.25
C SER A 55 8.90 -10.32 -7.14
N TYR A 56 9.04 -9.09 -6.69
CA TYR A 56 8.54 -7.92 -7.41
C TYR A 56 9.59 -6.82 -7.41
N ILE A 57 9.76 -6.16 -8.55
CA ILE A 57 10.69 -5.04 -8.73
C ILE A 57 9.86 -3.77 -8.92
N ALA A 58 10.12 -2.74 -8.13
CA ALA A 58 9.35 -1.52 -8.15
C ALA A 58 9.42 -0.82 -9.52
N GLY A 59 8.26 -0.53 -10.09
CA GLY A 59 8.12 0.17 -11.37
C GLY A 59 8.42 -0.67 -12.62
N VAL A 60 8.73 -1.96 -12.47
CA VAL A 60 8.86 -2.89 -13.61
C VAL A 60 7.53 -3.59 -13.83
N TYR A 61 6.88 -3.27 -14.94
CA TYR A 61 5.53 -3.75 -15.25
C TYR A 61 5.42 -4.25 -16.69
N TYR A 62 4.33 -4.97 -16.95
CA TYR A 62 3.96 -5.48 -18.27
C TYR A 62 2.55 -5.04 -18.68
N PRO A 63 2.36 -4.58 -19.93
CA PRO A 63 1.04 -4.27 -20.48
C PRO A 63 0.39 -5.56 -21.00
N ASP A 64 -0.36 -6.23 -20.12
CA ASP A 64 -1.08 -7.44 -20.49
C ASP A 64 -2.34 -7.08 -21.29
N LYS A 65 -2.59 -7.75 -22.41
CA LYS A 65 -3.64 -7.33 -23.35
C LYS A 65 -5.00 -7.43 -22.68
N THR A 66 -5.81 -6.37 -22.80
CA THR A 66 -7.13 -6.29 -22.19
C THR A 66 -7.99 -7.48 -22.60
N LYS A 67 -8.59 -8.13 -21.60
CA LYS A 67 -9.52 -9.24 -21.75
C LYS A 67 -10.88 -8.81 -21.23
N VAL A 68 -11.87 -8.75 -22.09
CA VAL A 68 -13.25 -8.37 -21.75
C VAL A 68 -14.22 -9.25 -22.52
N GLY A 69 -15.42 -9.48 -21.97
CA GLY A 69 -16.48 -10.17 -22.69
C GLY A 69 -16.99 -9.37 -23.89
N TRP A 70 -17.15 -8.05 -23.72
CA TRP A 70 -17.64 -7.14 -24.75
C TRP A 70 -16.88 -5.82 -24.72
N TRP A 71 -16.30 -5.43 -25.85
CA TRP A 71 -15.55 -4.18 -25.96
C TRP A 71 -16.48 -2.95 -25.89
N LYS A 72 -16.02 -1.89 -25.21
CA LYS A 72 -16.64 -0.57 -25.18
C LYS A 72 -15.62 0.45 -25.69
N ASN A 73 -16.09 1.39 -26.53
CA ASN A 73 -15.22 2.49 -26.97
C ASN A 73 -14.74 3.28 -25.75
N GLY A 74 -13.42 3.50 -25.68
CA GLY A 74 -12.77 4.10 -24.52
C GLY A 74 -12.04 3.12 -23.62
N TYR A 75 -12.27 1.80 -23.74
CA TYR A 75 -11.51 0.82 -22.96
C TYR A 75 -10.01 0.88 -23.27
N PRO A 76 -9.17 0.64 -22.26
CA PRO A 76 -7.73 0.58 -22.46
C PRO A 76 -7.34 -0.69 -23.22
N GLU A 77 -6.23 -0.61 -23.96
CA GLU A 77 -5.73 -1.73 -24.77
C GLU A 77 -5.01 -2.80 -23.93
N TYR A 78 -4.60 -2.44 -22.72
CA TYR A 78 -3.92 -3.33 -21.78
C TYR A 78 -4.32 -3.04 -20.32
N PHE A 79 -4.08 -4.03 -19.46
CA PHE A 79 -4.03 -3.90 -18.02
C PHE A 79 -2.57 -4.04 -17.57
N ALA A 80 -2.00 -3.00 -16.95
CA ALA A 80 -0.62 -3.04 -16.47
C ALA A 80 -0.51 -3.86 -15.18
N LYS A 81 0.48 -4.76 -15.13
CA LYS A 81 0.77 -5.58 -13.93
C LYS A 81 2.25 -5.55 -13.60
N VAL A 82 2.61 -5.36 -12.33
CA VAL A 82 3.96 -5.67 -11.83
C VAL A 82 4.19 -7.17 -12.01
N LEU A 83 5.35 -7.51 -12.55
CA LEU A 83 5.68 -8.89 -12.86
C LEU A 83 6.21 -9.62 -11.63
N ASN A 84 5.95 -10.93 -11.58
CA ASN A 84 6.84 -11.80 -10.82
C ASN A 84 8.21 -11.67 -11.49
N ALA A 85 9.26 -11.38 -10.72
CA ALA A 85 10.62 -11.15 -11.19
C ALA A 85 11.44 -12.43 -11.02
N PRO A 86 12.54 -12.60 -11.80
CA PRO A 86 13.41 -13.76 -11.64
C PRO A 86 13.81 -13.95 -10.17
N SER A 87 13.72 -15.17 -9.66
CA SER A 87 13.95 -15.46 -8.25
C SER A 87 15.44 -15.44 -7.92
N TRP A 88 15.81 -14.75 -6.84
CA TRP A 88 17.18 -14.75 -6.31
C TRP A 88 17.34 -15.55 -5.01
N ILE A 89 16.26 -16.02 -4.38
CA ILE A 89 16.35 -16.62 -3.03
C ILE A 89 16.67 -18.11 -3.00
N GLY A 90 16.64 -18.79 -4.14
CA GLY A 90 16.68 -20.24 -4.22
C GLY A 90 17.91 -20.85 -3.56
N ILE A 91 17.71 -21.77 -2.62
CA ILE A 91 18.74 -22.57 -1.93
C ILE A 91 18.14 -23.96 -1.72
N ASP A 92 18.20 -24.81 -2.76
CA ASP A 92 17.79 -26.20 -2.60
C ASP A 92 18.83 -26.96 -1.77
N VAL A 93 18.37 -27.84 -0.89
CA VAL A 93 19.24 -28.56 0.04
C VAL A 93 19.00 -30.06 -0.09
N SER A 94 20.08 -30.85 -0.18
CA SER A 94 20.01 -32.30 -0.05
C SER A 94 20.82 -32.80 1.15
N ILE A 95 20.29 -33.80 1.87
CA ILE A 95 20.92 -34.44 3.03
C ILE A 95 21.12 -35.92 2.66
N ASN A 96 22.37 -36.33 2.44
CA ASN A 96 22.74 -37.65 1.93
C ASN A 96 21.96 -38.04 0.66
N GLY A 97 21.79 -37.07 -0.25
CA GLY A 97 21.09 -37.25 -1.52
C GLY A 97 19.56 -37.20 -1.47
N GLU A 98 18.95 -36.98 -0.30
CA GLU A 98 17.50 -36.72 -0.19
C GLU A 98 17.22 -35.21 -0.07
N ALA A 99 16.33 -34.69 -0.91
CA ALA A 99 15.94 -33.28 -0.89
C ALA A 99 15.20 -32.91 0.41
N LEU A 100 15.56 -31.77 1.00
CA LEU A 100 14.80 -31.15 2.08
C LEU A 100 13.56 -30.48 1.49
N ASP A 101 12.40 -31.09 1.71
CA ASP A 101 11.09 -30.56 1.31
C ASP A 101 10.10 -30.75 2.45
N LEU A 102 9.71 -29.66 3.12
CA LEU A 102 8.84 -29.71 4.29
C LEU A 102 7.48 -30.35 4.01
N PHE A 103 7.01 -30.35 2.76
CA PHE A 103 5.76 -31.01 2.39
C PHE A 103 5.88 -32.54 2.42
N ASN A 104 7.06 -33.07 2.08
CA ASN A 104 7.33 -34.50 1.95
C ASN A 104 8.19 -35.09 3.09
N CYS A 105 8.63 -34.25 4.03
CA CYS A 105 9.33 -34.71 5.22
C CYS A 105 8.45 -35.69 6.03
N LYS A 106 9.08 -36.71 6.61
CA LYS A 106 8.41 -37.66 7.49
C LYS A 106 7.83 -36.97 8.73
N GLN A 107 8.53 -35.98 9.24
CA GLN A 107 8.08 -35.15 10.36
C GLN A 107 8.73 -33.76 10.31
N VAL A 108 7.96 -32.74 10.68
CA VAL A 108 8.46 -31.38 10.93
C VAL A 108 8.16 -31.04 12.39
N GLY A 109 9.21 -30.96 13.21
CA GLY A 109 9.16 -30.60 14.63
C GLY A 109 9.62 -29.17 14.86
N ASN A 110 9.21 -28.58 15.99
CA ASN A 110 9.67 -27.26 16.45
C ASN A 110 9.60 -26.14 15.39
N PHE A 111 8.67 -26.24 14.44
CA PHE A 111 8.53 -25.23 13.41
C PHE A 111 8.14 -23.89 14.04
N ARG A 112 8.91 -22.86 13.71
CA ARG A 112 8.64 -21.48 14.09
C ARG A 112 9.03 -20.55 12.95
N ARG A 113 8.12 -19.65 12.58
CA ARG A 113 8.36 -18.55 11.64
C ARG A 113 8.15 -17.23 12.37
N GLU A 114 9.06 -16.30 12.19
CA GLU A 114 9.04 -14.99 12.81
C GLU A 114 9.31 -13.89 11.79
N LEU A 115 8.44 -12.89 11.74
CA LEU A 115 8.72 -11.61 11.12
C LEU A 115 8.97 -10.60 12.23
N ASN A 116 10.21 -10.21 12.45
CA ASN A 116 10.56 -9.20 13.42
C ASN A 116 10.42 -7.82 12.78
N MET A 117 9.33 -7.13 13.14
CA MET A 117 8.99 -5.83 12.55
C MET A 117 9.89 -4.71 13.09
N LYS A 118 10.42 -4.87 14.31
CA LYS A 118 11.31 -3.90 14.95
C LYS A 118 12.65 -3.78 14.24
N GLU A 119 13.20 -4.92 13.84
CA GLU A 119 14.53 -5.04 13.26
C GLU A 119 14.52 -5.35 11.76
N GLY A 120 13.35 -5.65 11.18
CA GLY A 120 13.16 -5.79 9.74
C GLY A 120 13.74 -7.04 9.12
N TRP A 121 13.59 -8.18 9.78
CA TRP A 121 14.04 -9.48 9.27
C TRP A 121 12.98 -10.56 9.43
N TYR A 122 13.09 -11.56 8.57
CA TYR A 122 12.34 -12.81 8.60
C TYR A 122 13.24 -13.93 9.11
N LYS A 123 12.75 -14.77 10.02
CA LYS A 123 13.43 -15.97 10.49
C LYS A 123 12.51 -17.18 10.45
N ARG A 124 13.01 -18.32 10.00
CA ARG A 124 12.32 -19.61 10.06
C ARG A 124 13.25 -20.66 10.66
N SER A 125 12.74 -21.43 11.61
CA SER A 125 13.48 -22.52 12.26
C SER A 125 12.61 -23.75 12.42
N PHE A 126 13.19 -24.93 12.24
CA PHE A 126 12.49 -26.20 12.40
C PHE A 126 13.48 -27.35 12.57
N VAL A 127 12.99 -28.50 13.04
CA VAL A 127 13.68 -29.78 12.97
C VAL A 127 12.95 -30.65 11.95
N ALA A 128 13.65 -31.07 10.90
CA ALA A 128 13.09 -31.94 9.87
C ALA A 128 13.62 -33.38 10.05
N THR A 129 12.72 -34.34 10.03
CA THR A 129 13.05 -35.76 9.86
C THR A 129 12.73 -36.14 8.42
N LEU A 130 13.77 -36.44 7.63
CA LEU A 130 13.66 -36.87 6.25
C LEU A 130 13.22 -38.34 6.14
N ASN A 131 12.85 -38.82 4.94
CA ASN A 131 12.40 -40.20 4.72
C ASN A 131 13.54 -41.21 4.89
N ASN A 132 14.79 -40.81 4.67
CA ASN A 132 16.01 -41.55 5.00
C ASN A 132 16.29 -41.61 6.52
N ASN A 133 15.43 -41.00 7.36
CA ASN A 133 15.51 -40.90 8.82
C ASN A 133 16.67 -40.05 9.36
N PHE A 134 17.32 -39.22 8.52
CA PHE A 134 18.18 -38.17 9.03
C PHE A 134 17.35 -37.06 9.68
N GLU A 135 17.86 -36.56 10.81
CA GLU A 135 17.28 -35.45 11.54
C GLU A 135 18.21 -34.25 11.43
N VAL A 136 17.68 -33.13 10.97
CA VAL A 136 18.42 -31.87 10.84
C VAL A 136 17.66 -30.74 11.51
N GLU A 137 18.37 -29.90 12.25
CA GLU A 137 17.88 -28.58 12.63
C GLU A 137 18.22 -27.59 11.53
N VAL A 138 17.25 -26.75 11.15
CA VAL A 138 17.42 -25.72 10.12
C VAL A 138 17.03 -24.37 10.71
N CYS A 139 17.84 -23.36 10.41
CA CYS A 139 17.58 -21.98 10.77
C CYS A 139 17.88 -21.08 9.57
N VAL A 140 16.88 -20.34 9.10
CA VAL A 140 17.00 -19.40 7.98
C VAL A 140 16.68 -18.00 8.46
N LEU A 141 17.58 -17.05 8.21
CA LEU A 141 17.40 -15.62 8.49
C LEU A 141 17.55 -14.84 7.20
N ARG A 142 16.55 -14.03 6.83
CA ARG A 142 16.50 -13.26 5.58
C ARG A 142 16.03 -11.83 5.81
N PHE A 143 16.58 -10.90 5.05
CA PHE A 143 16.08 -9.53 4.98
C PHE A 143 16.41 -8.89 3.61
N LEU A 144 15.64 -7.86 3.25
CA LEU A 144 15.95 -6.96 2.13
C LEU A 144 16.52 -5.67 2.73
N SER A 145 17.70 -5.26 2.28
CA SER A 145 18.41 -4.14 2.89
C SER A 145 17.72 -2.81 2.57
N LEU A 146 17.51 -1.98 3.58
CA LEU A 146 17.08 -0.59 3.42
C LEU A 146 18.25 0.36 3.07
N SER A 147 19.49 0.00 3.40
CA SER A 147 20.69 0.81 3.10
C SER A 147 21.29 0.51 1.73
N HIS A 148 21.07 -0.70 1.22
CA HIS A 148 21.49 -1.16 -0.10
C HIS A 148 20.26 -1.71 -0.84
N ASP A 149 19.51 -0.82 -1.49
CA ASP A 149 18.17 -1.10 -2.02
C ASP A 149 18.12 -2.20 -3.11
N GLU A 150 19.26 -2.50 -3.73
CA GLU A 150 19.44 -3.57 -4.73
C GLU A 150 19.68 -4.97 -4.15
N VAL A 151 19.93 -5.09 -2.82
CA VAL A 151 20.43 -6.33 -2.20
C VAL A 151 19.53 -6.83 -1.07
N GLY A 152 19.24 -8.13 -1.12
CA GLY A 152 18.81 -8.95 0.02
C GLY A 152 19.91 -9.90 0.47
N ALA A 153 19.79 -10.39 1.70
CA ALA A 153 20.72 -11.33 2.30
C ALA A 153 19.99 -12.49 2.97
N ILE A 154 20.54 -13.69 2.85
CA ILE A 154 20.04 -14.93 3.45
C ILE A 154 21.19 -15.60 4.20
N ARG A 155 20.94 -16.03 5.43
CA ARG A 155 21.78 -16.95 6.18
C ARG A 155 20.98 -18.23 6.37
N TYR A 156 21.43 -19.32 5.74
CA TYR A 156 20.81 -20.64 5.81
C TYR A 156 21.71 -21.58 6.60
N GLU A 157 21.26 -22.06 7.76
CA GLU A 157 22.04 -22.87 8.68
C GLU A 157 21.42 -24.26 8.83
N ILE A 158 22.24 -25.30 8.82
CA ILE A 158 21.83 -26.70 8.99
C ILE A 158 22.76 -27.41 9.97
N THR A 159 22.18 -28.10 10.94
CA THR A 159 22.89 -28.90 11.95
C THR A 159 22.36 -30.34 11.92
N PRO A 160 23.17 -31.34 11.52
CA PRO A 160 22.79 -32.75 11.65
C PRO A 160 22.68 -33.15 13.13
N LEU A 161 21.54 -33.75 13.51
CA LEU A 161 21.24 -34.04 14.92
C LEU A 161 21.54 -35.46 15.33
N ASN A 162 21.37 -36.43 14.43
CA ASN A 162 21.43 -37.85 14.78
C ASN A 162 22.65 -38.61 14.22
N ALA A 163 23.31 -38.10 13.19
CA ALA A 163 24.56 -38.64 12.64
C ALA A 163 25.29 -37.59 11.77
N GLU A 164 26.55 -37.86 11.40
CA GLU A 164 27.25 -37.11 10.35
C GLU A 164 26.48 -37.22 9.03
N ALA A 165 26.37 -36.10 8.31
CA ALA A 165 25.67 -36.05 7.05
C ALA A 165 26.48 -35.30 5.98
N GLN A 166 26.40 -35.80 4.75
CA GLN A 166 26.78 -35.02 3.58
C GLN A 166 25.63 -34.07 3.26
N ILE A 167 25.88 -32.77 3.35
CA ILE A 167 24.94 -31.72 3.03
C ILE A 167 25.36 -31.08 1.72
N GLU A 168 24.39 -30.94 0.82
CA GLU A 168 24.54 -30.28 -0.47
C GLU A 168 23.67 -29.03 -0.51
N PHE A 169 24.28 -27.87 -0.77
CA PHE A 169 23.57 -26.63 -1.05
C PHE A 169 23.61 -26.34 -2.55
N ASN A 170 22.45 -26.13 -3.14
CA ASN A 170 22.24 -25.66 -4.51
C ASN A 170 21.69 -24.24 -4.45
N SER A 171 22.59 -23.26 -4.34
CA SER A 171 22.25 -21.83 -4.32
C SER A 171 22.00 -21.37 -5.75
N TYR A 172 20.81 -20.85 -6.08
CA TYR A 172 20.46 -20.54 -7.47
C TYR A 172 19.73 -19.21 -7.68
N ILE A 173 19.91 -18.65 -8.88
CA ILE A 173 19.04 -17.61 -9.44
C ILE A 173 18.27 -18.22 -10.61
N ASP A 174 16.98 -17.91 -10.72
CA ASP A 174 16.08 -18.52 -11.72
C ASP A 174 15.15 -17.51 -12.38
N SER A 175 15.17 -17.46 -13.70
CA SER A 175 14.28 -16.65 -14.55
C SER A 175 13.24 -17.49 -15.29
N GLY A 176 13.10 -18.78 -14.99
CA GLY A 176 12.06 -19.69 -15.48
C GLY A 176 10.67 -19.49 -14.83
N ILE A 177 10.48 -18.37 -14.13
CA ILE A 177 9.28 -18.04 -13.37
C ILE A 177 8.05 -17.72 -14.24
N LYS A 178 6.87 -17.84 -13.63
CA LYS A 178 5.56 -17.49 -14.20
C LYS A 178 4.80 -16.53 -13.29
N ASN A 179 3.82 -15.85 -13.86
CA ASN A 179 2.84 -15.04 -13.15
C ASN A 179 1.54 -15.85 -13.01
N GLU A 180 0.94 -15.88 -11.82
CA GLU A 180 -0.34 -16.58 -11.61
C GLU A 180 -1.51 -15.87 -12.33
N ASP A 181 -1.48 -14.52 -12.42
CA ASP A 181 -2.56 -13.71 -13.01
C ASP A 181 -2.28 -13.29 -14.46
N SER A 182 -1.77 -14.20 -15.30
CA SER A 182 -1.59 -13.93 -16.74
C SER A 182 -2.92 -14.06 -17.49
N ASN A 183 -3.30 -13.06 -18.28
CA ASN A 183 -4.55 -13.12 -19.04
C ASN A 183 -4.54 -14.21 -20.14
N TRP A 184 -3.35 -14.52 -20.66
CA TRP A 184 -3.11 -15.33 -21.86
C TRP A 184 -1.97 -16.37 -21.71
N ASP A 185 -1.45 -16.61 -20.50
CA ASP A 185 -0.28 -17.47 -20.24
C ASP A 185 0.98 -17.07 -21.04
N ASP A 186 1.10 -15.80 -21.39
CA ASP A 186 2.23 -15.25 -22.15
C ASP A 186 3.53 -15.27 -21.33
N LYS A 187 4.66 -15.49 -22.01
CA LYS A 187 5.98 -15.27 -21.41
C LYS A 187 6.22 -13.76 -21.27
N PHE A 188 6.43 -13.29 -20.04
CA PHE A 188 6.68 -11.86 -19.78
C PHE A 188 8.15 -11.46 -19.85
N TRP A 189 9.07 -12.39 -19.60
CA TRP A 189 10.51 -12.16 -19.58
C TRP A 189 11.25 -12.76 -20.77
N ASP A 190 12.09 -11.94 -21.39
CA ASP A 190 13.08 -12.33 -22.39
C ASP A 190 14.45 -12.43 -21.74
N VAL A 191 14.92 -13.65 -21.48
CA VAL A 191 16.26 -13.91 -20.93
C VAL A 191 17.22 -13.96 -22.10
N PHE A 192 18.19 -13.04 -22.11
CA PHE A 192 19.11 -12.89 -23.23
C PHE A 192 20.58 -13.11 -22.84
N ASP A 193 20.90 -13.13 -21.56
CA ASP A 193 22.24 -13.45 -21.08
C ASP A 193 22.18 -14.16 -19.72
N VAL A 194 22.94 -15.24 -19.58
CA VAL A 194 23.10 -16.01 -18.35
C VAL A 194 24.58 -16.30 -18.20
N LYS A 195 25.19 -15.74 -17.16
CA LYS A 195 26.64 -15.82 -16.97
C LYS A 195 27.03 -15.97 -15.51
N THR A 196 28.25 -16.42 -15.33
CA THR A 196 28.94 -16.57 -14.06
C THR A 196 30.37 -16.11 -14.25
N ASP A 197 30.94 -15.50 -13.21
CA ASP A 197 32.37 -15.27 -13.07
C ASP A 197 32.75 -15.28 -11.58
N ASP A 198 34.01 -14.96 -11.26
CA ASP A 198 34.54 -15.01 -9.88
C ASP A 198 33.83 -14.02 -8.92
N GLU A 199 33.02 -13.10 -9.44
CA GLU A 199 32.27 -12.11 -8.65
C GLU A 199 30.80 -12.50 -8.44
N GLY A 200 30.34 -13.61 -9.03
CA GLY A 200 29.01 -14.16 -8.80
C GLY A 200 28.29 -14.67 -10.06
N ALA A 201 26.99 -14.88 -9.91
CA ALA A 201 26.09 -15.29 -10.98
C ALA A 201 25.15 -14.16 -11.39
N PHE A 202 24.88 -14.04 -12.68
CA PHE A 202 24.10 -12.95 -13.27
C PHE A 202 23.17 -13.46 -14.36
N ILE A 203 21.89 -13.13 -14.26
CA ILE A 203 20.90 -13.33 -15.33
C ILE A 203 20.43 -11.96 -15.79
N GLN A 204 20.61 -11.65 -17.08
CA GLN A 204 20.02 -10.47 -17.70
C GLN A 204 18.75 -10.84 -18.43
N ALA A 205 17.68 -10.17 -18.04
CA ALA A 205 16.35 -10.34 -18.63
C ALA A 205 15.73 -8.98 -18.91
N ARG A 206 14.83 -8.95 -19.90
CA ARG A 206 13.99 -7.78 -20.16
C ARG A 206 12.53 -8.15 -20.29
N THR A 207 11.65 -7.24 -19.94
CA THR A 207 10.21 -7.42 -20.20
C THR A 207 9.94 -7.39 -21.71
N MET A 208 9.11 -8.30 -22.24
CA MET A 208 8.92 -8.45 -23.70
C MET A 208 8.33 -7.22 -24.41
N LYS A 209 7.42 -6.47 -23.77
CA LYS A 209 6.70 -5.34 -24.40
C LYS A 209 7.23 -3.96 -23.97
N THR A 210 7.50 -3.79 -22.68
CA THR A 210 7.95 -2.54 -22.07
C THR A 210 9.46 -2.34 -22.13
N HIS A 211 10.22 -3.41 -22.42
CA HIS A 211 11.68 -3.40 -22.47
C HIS A 211 12.37 -2.76 -21.25
N PHE A 212 11.84 -2.96 -20.03
CA PHE A 212 12.64 -2.78 -18.81
C PHE A 212 13.71 -3.86 -18.77
N TYR A 213 14.96 -3.45 -18.63
CA TYR A 213 16.11 -4.34 -18.48
C TYR A 213 16.46 -4.53 -17.02
N THR A 214 16.73 -5.76 -16.63
CA THR A 214 17.06 -6.16 -15.26
C THR A 214 18.25 -7.11 -15.27
N CYS A 215 19.09 -7.02 -14.25
CA CYS A 215 20.06 -8.06 -13.91
C CYS A 215 19.69 -8.62 -12.54
N THR A 216 19.31 -9.90 -12.51
CA THR A 216 19.18 -10.67 -11.28
C THR A 216 20.53 -11.26 -10.95
N PHE A 217 21.01 -11.04 -9.74
CA PHE A 217 22.35 -11.45 -9.35
C PHE A 217 22.36 -12.18 -8.02
N MET A 218 23.39 -13.01 -7.83
CA MET A 218 23.70 -13.59 -6.54
C MET A 218 25.20 -13.86 -6.39
N ASP A 219 25.63 -13.97 -5.15
CA ASP A 219 26.82 -14.70 -4.77
C ASP A 219 26.61 -15.39 -3.40
N SER A 220 27.37 -16.45 -3.13
CA SER A 220 27.22 -17.21 -1.88
C SER A 220 28.55 -17.69 -1.29
N LEU A 221 28.59 -17.73 0.05
CA LEU A 221 29.75 -18.08 0.86
C LEU A 221 29.37 -19.22 1.80
N LEU A 222 30.23 -20.23 1.90
CA LEU A 222 30.00 -21.41 2.74
C LEU A 222 30.88 -21.37 3.98
N TYR A 223 30.30 -21.67 5.14
CA TYR A 223 30.98 -21.73 6.42
C TYR A 223 30.68 -23.07 7.10
N LEU A 224 31.68 -23.67 7.72
CA LEU A 224 31.49 -24.68 8.75
C LEU A 224 31.78 -24.04 10.10
N GLU A 225 30.81 -24.03 11.00
CA GLU A 225 30.80 -23.23 12.22
C GLU A 225 31.03 -21.73 11.90
N ASN A 226 32.21 -21.21 12.26
CA ASN A 226 32.61 -19.82 12.04
C ASN A 226 33.81 -19.72 11.08
N THR A 227 34.19 -20.80 10.42
CA THR A 227 35.30 -20.84 9.48
C THR A 227 34.76 -20.87 8.06
N GLU A 228 35.13 -19.86 7.27
CA GLU A 228 34.84 -19.85 5.84
C GLU A 228 35.56 -21.01 5.17
N LEU A 229 34.82 -21.75 4.37
CA LEU A 229 35.34 -22.84 3.59
C LEU A 229 35.80 -22.28 2.24
N ASP A 230 37.09 -22.36 1.96
CA ASP A 230 37.70 -22.03 0.67
C ASP A 230 37.33 -23.13 -0.36
N HIS A 231 36.07 -23.10 -0.76
CA HIS A 231 35.44 -24.08 -1.63
C HIS A 231 34.70 -23.35 -2.74
N ASP A 232 35.33 -23.27 -3.91
CA ASP A 232 34.65 -22.82 -5.11
C ASP A 232 33.45 -23.74 -5.41
N PRO A 233 32.26 -23.18 -5.69
CA PRO A 233 31.11 -23.99 -6.05
C PRO A 233 31.34 -24.70 -7.38
N THR A 234 30.79 -25.90 -7.51
CA THR A 234 30.58 -26.46 -8.85
C THR A 234 29.41 -25.72 -9.49
N VAL A 235 29.66 -25.05 -10.61
CA VAL A 235 28.62 -24.26 -11.28
C VAL A 235 27.89 -25.09 -12.34
N THR A 236 26.56 -25.09 -12.27
CA THR A 236 25.71 -25.57 -13.35
C THR A 236 24.82 -24.45 -13.84
N GLN A 237 24.61 -24.35 -15.15
CA GLN A 237 23.76 -23.32 -15.73
C GLN A 237 22.99 -23.83 -16.95
N ASN A 238 21.84 -23.23 -17.19
CA ASN A 238 21.04 -23.40 -18.40
C ASN A 238 20.60 -22.03 -18.93
N SER A 239 19.65 -21.99 -19.87
CA SER A 239 19.20 -20.73 -20.48
C SER A 239 18.43 -19.78 -19.56
N THR A 240 18.01 -20.23 -18.38
CA THR A 240 17.20 -19.44 -17.43
C THR A 240 17.70 -19.51 -15.99
N GLN A 241 18.71 -20.32 -15.68
CA GLN A 241 19.12 -20.60 -14.31
C GLN A 241 20.63 -20.75 -14.19
N VAL A 242 21.19 -20.28 -13.06
CA VAL A 242 22.56 -20.57 -12.61
C VAL A 242 22.48 -21.13 -11.20
N ILE A 243 23.20 -22.22 -10.93
CA ILE A 243 23.25 -22.91 -9.64
C ILE A 243 24.72 -23.04 -9.21
N PHE A 244 25.02 -22.58 -8.00
CA PHE A 244 26.26 -22.81 -7.27
C PHE A 244 26.05 -24.00 -6.32
N ASN A 245 26.73 -25.11 -6.62
CA ASN A 245 26.66 -26.34 -5.85
C ASN A 245 27.83 -26.43 -4.85
N TYR A 246 27.50 -26.61 -3.58
CA TYR A 246 28.45 -26.87 -2.51
C TYR A 246 28.13 -28.21 -1.86
N THR A 247 29.12 -29.08 -1.71
CA THR A 247 28.97 -30.35 -0.99
C THR A 247 29.95 -30.39 0.17
N VAL A 248 29.46 -30.65 1.37
CA VAL A 248 30.27 -30.69 2.60
C VAL A 248 29.82 -31.84 3.51
N ASN A 249 30.78 -32.55 4.10
CA ASN A 249 30.50 -33.51 5.16
C ASN A 249 30.47 -32.76 6.50
N VAL A 250 29.34 -32.83 7.19
CA VAL A 250 29.08 -32.07 8.41
C VAL A 250 28.97 -33.05 9.57
N PRO A 251 29.90 -33.00 10.55
CA PRO A 251 29.83 -33.83 11.74
C PRO A 251 28.53 -33.59 12.51
N GLN A 252 28.04 -34.62 13.19
CA GLN A 252 26.89 -34.50 14.07
C GLN A 252 27.08 -33.36 15.09
N GLY A 253 26.08 -32.49 15.21
CA GLY A 253 26.07 -31.36 16.13
C GLY A 253 26.90 -30.14 15.69
N GLN A 254 27.58 -30.20 14.54
CA GLN A 254 28.18 -29.01 13.92
C GLN A 254 27.24 -28.39 12.91
N THR A 255 27.34 -27.08 12.74
CA THR A 255 26.48 -26.29 11.85
C THR A 255 27.23 -25.89 10.59
N VAL A 256 26.68 -26.25 9.43
CA VAL A 256 27.07 -25.63 8.17
C VAL A 256 26.14 -24.45 7.88
N LYS A 257 26.72 -23.38 7.33
CA LYS A 257 26.02 -22.13 7.04
C LYS A 257 26.33 -21.67 5.63
N LEU A 258 25.31 -21.43 4.83
CA LEU A 258 25.41 -20.71 3.56
C LEU A 258 24.94 -19.26 3.75
N ILE A 259 25.80 -18.30 3.45
CA ILE A 259 25.42 -16.89 3.34
C ILE A 259 25.24 -16.57 1.86
N LYS A 260 24.06 -16.07 1.48
CA LYS A 260 23.75 -15.66 0.11
C LYS A 260 23.39 -14.19 0.07
N TYR A 261 24.02 -13.44 -0.83
CA TYR A 261 23.61 -12.09 -1.21
C TYR A 261 23.02 -12.14 -2.60
N GLY A 262 21.97 -11.38 -2.86
CA GLY A 262 21.38 -11.31 -4.20
C GLY A 262 20.28 -10.28 -4.30
N GLY A 263 19.80 -10.05 -5.52
CA GLY A 263 18.76 -9.05 -5.77
C GLY A 263 18.76 -8.60 -7.22
N TYR A 264 18.52 -7.30 -7.44
CA TYR A 264 18.26 -6.76 -8.78
C TYR A 264 18.94 -5.42 -9.00
N THR A 265 19.59 -5.27 -10.16
CA THR A 265 19.87 -3.95 -10.75
C THR A 265 18.96 -3.74 -11.96
N VAL A 266 18.53 -2.49 -12.17
CA VAL A 266 17.49 -2.16 -13.16
C VAL A 266 17.86 -0.93 -13.98
N ASP A 267 17.44 -0.91 -15.24
CA ASP A 267 17.70 0.22 -16.15
C ASP A 267 16.94 1.51 -15.81
N ARG A 268 16.02 1.43 -14.84
CA ARG A 268 15.42 2.61 -14.22
C ARG A 268 16.47 3.40 -13.42
N ASN A 269 17.48 2.74 -12.86
CA ASN A 269 18.46 3.36 -11.96
C ASN A 269 19.89 3.37 -12.53
N HIS A 270 20.16 2.49 -13.49
CA HIS A 270 21.47 2.34 -14.13
C HIS A 270 21.36 2.37 -15.65
N ASP A 271 22.47 2.53 -16.34
CA ASP A 271 22.50 2.27 -17.79
C ASP A 271 22.21 0.78 -18.04
N LYS A 272 21.28 0.47 -18.96
CA LYS A 272 20.91 -0.90 -19.31
C LYS A 272 22.08 -1.76 -19.81
N TYR A 273 23.16 -1.15 -20.28
CA TYR A 273 24.38 -1.86 -20.71
C TYR A 273 25.38 -2.10 -19.57
N GLU A 274 25.18 -1.49 -18.40
CA GLU A 274 26.06 -1.53 -17.23
C GLU A 274 25.44 -2.30 -16.05
N LEU A 275 24.27 -2.95 -16.23
CA LEU A 275 23.54 -3.59 -15.12
C LEU A 275 24.36 -4.64 -14.36
N VAL A 276 25.18 -5.42 -15.07
CA VAL A 276 26.06 -6.41 -14.44
C VAL A 276 27.20 -5.72 -13.70
N SER A 277 27.77 -4.65 -14.26
CA SER A 277 28.79 -3.84 -13.56
C SER A 277 28.23 -3.29 -12.25
N ALA A 278 27.00 -2.76 -12.26
CA ALA A 278 26.31 -2.29 -11.07
C ALA A 278 26.07 -3.43 -10.06
N ALA A 279 25.62 -4.60 -10.52
CA ALA A 279 25.41 -5.77 -9.67
C ALA A 279 26.70 -6.23 -8.97
N LYS A 280 27.82 -6.22 -9.69
CA LYS A 280 29.16 -6.54 -9.15
C LYS A 280 29.59 -5.55 -8.07
N VAL A 281 29.33 -4.26 -8.28
CA VAL A 281 29.59 -3.23 -7.26
C VAL A 281 28.74 -3.47 -6.02
N ALA A 282 27.44 -3.73 -6.17
CA ALA A 282 26.54 -4.01 -5.06
C ALA A 282 26.99 -5.25 -4.26
N LEU A 283 27.31 -6.36 -4.94
CA LEU A 283 27.84 -7.58 -4.31
C LEU A 283 29.16 -7.34 -3.57
N SER A 284 30.11 -6.65 -4.21
CA SER A 284 31.41 -6.35 -3.62
C SER A 284 31.29 -5.54 -2.33
N GLN A 285 30.40 -4.54 -2.30
CA GLN A 285 30.12 -3.74 -1.11
C GLN A 285 29.60 -4.58 0.05
N VAL A 286 28.54 -5.38 -0.17
CA VAL A 286 27.92 -6.16 0.91
C VAL A 286 28.78 -7.35 1.36
N LYS A 287 29.57 -7.95 0.46
CA LYS A 287 30.55 -9.00 0.83
C LYS A 287 31.64 -8.45 1.72
N THR A 288 32.17 -7.26 1.39
CA THR A 288 33.18 -6.59 2.20
C THR A 288 32.64 -6.20 3.57
N LEU A 289 31.38 -5.77 3.64
CA LEU A 289 30.70 -5.42 4.88
C LEU A 289 30.41 -6.65 5.75
N GLY A 290 29.96 -7.75 5.13
CA GLY A 290 29.58 -8.98 5.78
C GLY A 290 28.15 -8.96 6.36
N PHE A 291 27.58 -10.15 6.59
CA PHE A 291 26.16 -10.31 6.88
C PHE A 291 25.75 -9.62 8.18
N ASP A 292 26.53 -9.77 9.26
CA ASP A 292 26.16 -9.24 10.56
C ASP A 292 26.19 -7.70 10.58
N ALA A 293 27.15 -7.09 9.87
CA ALA A 293 27.20 -5.64 9.74
C ALA A 293 26.05 -5.11 8.87
N LEU A 294 25.75 -5.77 7.75
CA LEU A 294 24.58 -5.44 6.92
C LEU A 294 23.25 -5.58 7.69
N LEU A 295 23.12 -6.62 8.53
CA LEU A 295 21.96 -6.80 9.42
C LEU A 295 21.89 -5.67 10.47
N ASN A 296 23.01 -5.20 10.99
CA ASN A 296 23.02 -4.07 11.93
C ASN A 296 22.60 -2.76 11.24
N GLU A 297 23.00 -2.53 9.99
CA GLU A 297 22.49 -1.40 9.20
C GLU A 297 20.98 -1.48 8.98
N GLN A 298 20.46 -2.67 8.66
CA GLN A 298 19.02 -2.91 8.57
C GLN A 298 18.30 -2.56 9.87
N LYS A 299 18.82 -3.03 11.02
CA LYS A 299 18.26 -2.71 12.35
C LYS A 299 18.25 -1.21 12.62
N GLN A 300 19.33 -0.51 12.25
CA GLN A 300 19.41 0.93 12.43
C GLN A 300 18.41 1.67 11.54
N ALA A 301 18.30 1.31 10.26
CA ALA A 301 17.34 1.90 9.35
C ALA A 301 15.89 1.71 9.84
N TRP A 302 15.54 0.52 10.34
CA TRP A 302 14.23 0.29 10.95
C TRP A 302 14.02 1.05 12.25
N LYS A 303 15.07 1.18 13.08
CA LYS A 303 15.00 2.01 14.29
C LYS A 303 14.63 3.45 13.92
N ASP A 304 15.26 4.03 12.90
CA ASP A 304 15.00 5.41 12.47
C ASP A 304 13.56 5.58 11.96
N ILE A 305 13.02 4.57 11.25
CA ILE A 305 11.61 4.53 10.84
C ILE A 305 10.70 4.49 12.07
N TRP A 306 10.96 3.60 13.03
CA TRP A 306 10.14 3.42 14.23
C TRP A 306 10.21 4.61 15.20
N ASP A 307 11.35 5.28 15.28
CA ASP A 307 11.50 6.49 16.09
C ASP A 307 10.49 7.58 15.71
N MET A 308 10.05 7.61 14.44
CA MET A 308 9.06 8.55 13.93
C MET A 308 7.65 7.94 13.78
N ALA A 309 7.55 6.71 13.25
CA ALA A 309 6.27 6.16 12.81
C ALA A 309 5.57 5.29 13.88
N ASP A 310 6.23 4.88 14.97
CA ASP A 310 5.63 3.96 15.94
C ASP A 310 4.36 4.54 16.59
N ILE A 311 3.40 3.65 16.79
CA ILE A 311 2.22 3.90 17.61
C ILE A 311 2.24 2.89 18.74
N THR A 312 2.26 3.37 19.98
CA THR A 312 2.16 2.51 21.15
C THR A 312 0.71 2.39 21.60
N ILE A 313 0.29 1.19 21.98
CA ILE A 313 -1.02 0.88 22.57
C ILE A 313 -0.76 -0.02 23.78
N GLU A 314 -1.15 0.44 24.95
CA GLU A 314 -1.05 -0.34 26.17
C GLU A 314 -2.40 -0.96 26.54
N GLY A 315 -2.40 -2.23 26.95
CA GLY A 315 -3.60 -2.96 27.35
C GLY A 315 -4.22 -3.84 26.25
N ASP A 316 -3.82 -3.67 24.98
CA ASP A 316 -4.31 -4.46 23.84
C ASP A 316 -3.16 -4.93 22.93
N ILE A 317 -2.62 -6.12 23.22
CA ILE A 317 -1.51 -6.71 22.47
C ILE A 317 -1.88 -7.01 21.00
N LYS A 318 -3.13 -7.40 20.73
CA LYS A 318 -3.59 -7.72 19.37
C LYS A 318 -3.73 -6.44 18.54
N GLY A 319 -4.24 -5.36 19.13
CA GLY A 319 -4.26 -4.02 18.52
C GLY A 319 -2.84 -3.49 18.26
N GLN A 320 -1.96 -3.58 19.26
CA GLN A 320 -0.55 -3.16 19.13
C GLN A 320 0.20 -3.90 18.01
N GLN A 321 0.03 -5.23 17.91
CA GLN A 321 0.60 -6.02 16.83
C GLN A 321 0.07 -5.58 15.47
N GLY A 322 -1.25 -5.35 15.36
CA GLY A 322 -1.91 -4.94 14.12
C GLY A 322 -1.42 -3.60 13.59
N ILE A 323 -1.34 -2.56 14.44
CA ILE A 323 -0.86 -1.26 13.99
C ILE A 323 0.61 -1.28 13.55
N ARG A 324 1.49 -2.01 14.27
CA ARG A 324 2.90 -2.15 13.87
C ARG A 324 3.06 -2.96 12.60
N PHE A 325 2.27 -4.03 12.42
CA PHE A 325 2.24 -4.78 11.17
C PHE A 325 1.89 -3.88 9.97
N ASN A 326 0.89 -3.02 10.14
CA ASN A 326 0.44 -2.11 9.10
C ASN A 326 1.49 -1.04 8.76
N ILE A 327 2.08 -0.40 9.77
CA ILE A 327 3.16 0.59 9.57
C ILE A 327 4.39 -0.05 8.93
N PHE A 328 4.75 -1.26 9.35
CA PHE A 328 5.87 -2.01 8.82
C PHE A 328 5.71 -2.24 7.31
N HIS A 329 4.58 -2.78 6.88
CA HIS A 329 4.32 -3.09 5.47
C HIS A 329 4.16 -1.86 4.57
N LEU A 330 3.64 -0.74 5.10
CA LEU A 330 3.66 0.55 4.39
C LEU A 330 5.10 0.98 4.07
N ASN A 331 5.98 0.94 5.07
CA ASN A 331 7.38 1.33 4.90
C ASN A 331 8.19 0.33 4.06
N GLN A 332 7.82 -0.95 4.04
CA GLN A 332 8.40 -1.92 3.10
C GLN A 332 8.02 -1.62 1.64
N THR A 333 6.82 -1.10 1.42
CA THR A 333 6.29 -0.89 0.07
C THR A 333 6.77 0.43 -0.52
N TYR A 334 6.83 1.51 0.27
CA TYR A 334 7.23 2.82 -0.22
C TYR A 334 8.00 3.62 0.82
N LEU A 335 9.22 4.04 0.46
CA LEU A 335 10.08 4.87 1.31
C LEU A 335 10.06 6.35 0.93
N GLY A 336 9.53 6.70 -0.24
CA GLY A 336 9.55 8.08 -0.74
C GLY A 336 10.80 8.50 -1.51
N THR A 337 11.73 7.57 -1.75
CA THR A 337 13.03 7.82 -2.37
C THR A 337 12.97 8.01 -3.90
N ASP A 338 11.91 7.55 -4.57
CA ASP A 338 11.72 7.66 -6.02
C ASP A 338 10.34 8.25 -6.37
N ALA A 339 10.33 9.45 -6.97
CA ALA A 339 9.12 10.15 -7.41
C ALA A 339 8.42 9.51 -8.63
N ARG A 340 9.02 8.48 -9.24
CA ARG A 340 8.45 7.70 -10.34
C ARG A 340 7.64 6.49 -9.82
N LEU A 341 7.73 6.18 -8.54
CA LEU A 341 7.04 5.06 -7.90
C LEU A 341 5.78 5.51 -7.16
N ASN A 342 4.92 4.54 -6.88
CA ASN A 342 3.69 4.71 -6.11
C ASN A 342 3.40 3.43 -5.30
N ILE A 343 2.26 3.37 -4.63
CA ILE A 343 1.89 2.31 -3.69
C ILE A 343 0.79 1.46 -4.34
N GLY A 344 1.10 0.20 -4.64
CA GLY A 344 0.11 -0.75 -5.13
C GLY A 344 -0.83 -1.24 -4.01
N PRO A 345 -2.12 -1.53 -4.29
CA PRO A 345 -3.07 -2.02 -3.27
C PRO A 345 -2.59 -3.23 -2.48
N LYS A 346 -1.81 -4.13 -3.11
CA LYS A 346 -1.15 -5.27 -2.45
C LYS A 346 0.38 -5.17 -2.35
N GLY A 347 0.94 -4.00 -2.65
CA GLY A 347 2.39 -3.75 -2.64
C GLY A 347 3.18 -4.85 -3.35
N PHE A 348 4.19 -5.39 -2.67
CA PHE A 348 5.04 -6.49 -3.17
C PHE A 348 4.67 -7.85 -2.59
N THR A 349 3.38 -8.08 -2.31
CA THR A 349 2.94 -9.27 -1.57
C THR A 349 2.03 -10.20 -2.38
N GLY A 350 1.68 -9.83 -3.60
CA GLY A 350 0.78 -10.61 -4.46
C GLY A 350 0.51 -9.92 -5.80
N GLU A 351 -0.19 -10.62 -6.71
CA GLU A 351 -0.43 -10.14 -8.08
C GLU A 351 -1.78 -9.44 -8.28
N LYS A 352 -2.79 -9.69 -7.42
CA LYS A 352 -4.11 -9.06 -7.55
C LYS A 352 -3.99 -7.53 -7.46
N TYR A 353 -4.76 -6.83 -8.31
CA TYR A 353 -4.68 -5.40 -8.61
C TYR A 353 -3.41 -4.96 -9.38
N GLY A 354 -2.54 -5.89 -9.77
CA GLY A 354 -1.40 -5.68 -10.65
C GLY A 354 -0.29 -4.79 -10.07
N GLY A 355 -0.27 -4.53 -8.76
CA GLY A 355 0.65 -3.58 -8.13
C GLY A 355 0.54 -2.14 -8.66
N SER A 356 -0.55 -1.82 -9.37
CA SER A 356 -0.79 -0.53 -10.03
C SER A 356 -1.20 0.57 -9.05
N THR A 357 -1.19 1.81 -9.51
CA THR A 357 -1.62 2.99 -8.75
C THR A 357 -3.13 3.20 -8.84
N TYR A 358 -3.76 3.47 -7.70
CA TYR A 358 -5.20 3.76 -7.53
C TYR A 358 -5.41 5.09 -6.78
N TRP A 359 -6.66 5.55 -6.64
CA TRP A 359 -7.03 6.72 -5.84
C TRP A 359 -6.75 6.57 -4.34
N ASP A 360 -6.55 5.32 -3.89
CA ASP A 360 -6.11 4.93 -2.55
C ASP A 360 -4.93 5.78 -2.03
N THR A 361 -3.96 6.05 -2.91
CA THR A 361 -2.77 6.82 -2.55
C THR A 361 -3.14 8.21 -2.05
N GLU A 362 -3.96 8.92 -2.83
CA GLU A 362 -4.34 10.29 -2.52
C GLU A 362 -5.34 10.38 -1.37
N ALA A 363 -6.28 9.43 -1.30
CA ALA A 363 -7.34 9.44 -0.30
C ALA A 363 -6.90 8.91 1.08
N TYR A 364 -5.92 8.01 1.15
CA TYR A 364 -5.57 7.30 2.39
C TYR A 364 -4.07 7.29 2.72
N CYS A 365 -3.19 7.16 1.72
CA CYS A 365 -1.76 6.98 2.00
C CYS A 365 -1.03 8.30 2.29
N ILE A 366 -1.39 9.39 1.60
CA ILE A 366 -0.74 10.70 1.78
C ILE A 366 -0.75 11.19 3.25
N PRO A 367 -1.87 11.13 4.01
CA PRO A 367 -1.87 11.51 5.42
C PRO A 367 -0.77 10.83 6.25
N PHE A 368 -0.57 9.52 6.07
CA PHE A 368 0.49 8.77 6.76
C PHE A 368 1.88 9.30 6.39
N TYR A 369 2.24 9.29 5.09
CA TYR A 369 3.58 9.69 4.67
C TYR A 369 3.90 11.15 5.00
N MET A 370 2.90 12.03 4.93
CA MET A 370 3.07 13.44 5.27
C MET A 370 3.33 13.65 6.76
N ALA A 371 2.77 12.80 7.63
CA ALA A 371 2.92 12.90 9.07
C ALA A 371 4.13 12.13 9.62
N THR A 372 4.52 11.02 8.99
CA THR A 372 5.57 10.12 9.51
C THR A 372 6.88 10.16 8.73
N LYS A 373 6.93 10.87 7.61
CA LYS A 373 8.15 11.10 6.81
C LYS A 373 8.40 12.59 6.64
N ASP A 374 9.46 12.92 5.91
CA ASP A 374 9.69 14.29 5.45
C ASP A 374 8.65 14.69 4.38
N GLN A 375 8.27 15.96 4.36
CA GLN A 375 7.28 16.52 3.44
C GLN A 375 7.59 16.26 1.96
N HIS A 376 8.87 16.09 1.57
CA HIS A 376 9.22 15.76 0.19
C HIS A 376 8.63 14.42 -0.27
N VAL A 377 8.37 13.47 0.64
CA VAL A 377 7.78 12.16 0.32
C VAL A 377 6.34 12.33 -0.17
N ALA A 378 5.51 13.09 0.56
CA ALA A 378 4.16 13.42 0.11
C ALA A 378 4.18 14.25 -1.19
N ARG A 379 5.14 15.18 -1.32
CA ARG A 379 5.34 15.96 -2.55
C ARG A 379 5.74 15.09 -3.75
N ASN A 380 6.46 13.99 -3.53
CA ASN A 380 6.82 13.02 -4.56
C ASN A 380 5.57 12.30 -5.10
N LEU A 381 4.66 11.87 -4.22
CA LEU A 381 3.38 11.28 -4.63
C LEU A 381 2.51 12.27 -5.44
N LEU A 382 2.49 13.55 -5.07
CA LEU A 382 1.82 14.58 -5.88
C LEU A 382 2.55 14.85 -7.21
N THR A 383 3.89 14.79 -7.22
CA THR A 383 4.68 14.94 -8.44
C THR A 383 4.45 13.79 -9.41
N TYR A 384 4.25 12.57 -8.91
CA TYR A 384 3.87 11.40 -9.71
C TYR A 384 2.59 11.69 -10.51
N ARG A 385 1.53 12.24 -9.88
CA ARG A 385 0.29 12.61 -10.58
C ARG A 385 0.47 13.76 -11.57
N TYR A 386 1.30 14.76 -11.24
CA TYR A 386 1.62 15.83 -12.19
C TYR A 386 2.32 15.29 -13.44
N ASN A 387 3.29 14.39 -13.28
CA ASN A 387 4.02 13.78 -14.41
C ASN A 387 3.09 12.98 -15.35
N HIS A 388 1.93 12.54 -14.85
CA HIS A 388 0.92 11.81 -15.61
C HIS A 388 -0.24 12.68 -16.12
N LEU A 389 -0.17 14.01 -15.97
CA LEU A 389 -1.25 14.93 -16.37
C LEU A 389 -1.61 14.81 -17.86
N GLU A 390 -0.61 14.76 -18.75
CA GLU A 390 -0.88 14.64 -20.20
C GLU A 390 -1.59 13.32 -20.54
N LYS A 391 -1.24 12.23 -19.86
CA LYS A 391 -1.93 10.94 -20.01
C LYS A 391 -3.37 10.96 -19.45
N ALA A 392 -3.60 11.68 -18.36
CA ALA A 392 -4.96 11.90 -17.87
C ALA A 392 -5.81 12.74 -18.85
N ILE A 393 -5.19 13.68 -19.57
CA ILE A 393 -5.85 14.43 -20.66
C ILE A 393 -6.17 13.48 -21.83
N GLU A 394 -5.21 12.64 -22.25
CA GLU A 394 -5.45 11.62 -23.29
C GLU A 394 -6.59 10.66 -22.92
N ASN A 395 -6.68 10.24 -21.65
CA ASN A 395 -7.77 9.38 -21.16
C ASN A 395 -9.13 10.08 -21.29
N ALA A 396 -9.21 11.36 -20.92
CA ALA A 396 -10.43 12.14 -21.08
C ALA A 396 -10.78 12.35 -22.57
N ASP A 397 -9.79 12.60 -23.42
CA ASP A 397 -9.97 12.78 -24.86
C ASP A 397 -10.59 11.55 -25.53
N LYS A 398 -10.20 10.34 -25.10
CA LYS A 398 -10.78 9.05 -25.55
C LYS A 398 -12.26 8.92 -25.21
N LEU A 399 -12.72 9.59 -24.15
CA LEU A 399 -14.13 9.59 -23.72
C LEU A 399 -14.92 10.80 -24.23
N GLY A 400 -14.32 11.61 -25.10
CA GLY A 400 -15.00 12.74 -25.76
C GLY A 400 -14.87 14.08 -25.03
N PHE A 401 -14.14 14.15 -23.92
CA PHE A 401 -13.76 15.42 -23.31
C PHE A 401 -12.69 16.11 -24.18
N LYS A 402 -12.55 17.43 -24.05
CA LYS A 402 -11.68 18.25 -24.93
C LYS A 402 -10.97 19.36 -24.15
N ASN A 403 -10.14 20.13 -24.87
CA ASN A 403 -9.51 21.35 -24.40
C ASN A 403 -8.61 21.17 -23.17
N GLY A 404 -8.01 19.99 -22.97
CA GLY A 404 -7.15 19.73 -21.82
C GLY A 404 -7.91 19.43 -20.52
N ALA A 405 -9.14 18.92 -20.60
CA ALA A 405 -9.79 18.26 -19.48
C ALA A 405 -9.00 17.00 -19.11
N ALA A 406 -8.74 16.77 -17.82
CA ALA A 406 -8.03 15.57 -17.36
C ALA A 406 -8.99 14.62 -16.64
N LEU A 407 -8.95 13.34 -17.00
CA LEU A 407 -9.54 12.25 -16.25
C LEU A 407 -8.40 11.32 -15.85
N TYR A 408 -7.99 11.41 -14.59
CA TYR A 408 -7.02 10.48 -14.07
C TYR A 408 -7.59 9.05 -14.09
N PRO A 409 -6.75 8.06 -14.38
CA PRO A 409 -7.19 6.67 -14.49
C PRO A 409 -7.59 6.10 -13.14
N MET A 410 -8.48 5.10 -13.14
CA MET A 410 -8.74 4.28 -11.97
C MET A 410 -7.51 3.43 -11.63
N VAL A 411 -6.90 2.83 -12.65
CA VAL A 411 -5.73 1.95 -12.50
C VAL A 411 -4.63 2.38 -13.45
N THR A 412 -3.40 2.56 -12.95
CA THR A 412 -2.29 2.93 -13.83
C THR A 412 -0.89 2.64 -13.32
N MET A 413 0.05 2.55 -14.26
CA MET A 413 1.50 2.59 -13.99
C MET A 413 2.17 3.85 -14.55
N ASN A 414 1.68 4.38 -15.67
CA ASN A 414 2.32 5.43 -16.47
C ASN A 414 1.39 6.62 -16.78
N GLY A 415 0.19 6.64 -16.19
CA GLY A 415 -0.86 7.63 -16.41
C GLY A 415 -1.98 7.18 -17.36
N GLU A 416 -1.78 6.15 -18.18
CA GLU A 416 -2.85 5.57 -19.00
C GLU A 416 -3.79 4.72 -18.15
N GLU A 417 -5.07 4.75 -18.49
CA GLU A 417 -6.05 3.84 -17.88
C GLU A 417 -5.70 2.37 -18.17
N CYS A 418 -5.90 1.51 -17.18
CA CYS A 418 -5.68 0.06 -17.26
C CYS A 418 -6.93 -0.73 -16.89
N HIS A 419 -7.92 -0.12 -16.22
CA HIS A 419 -9.14 -0.81 -15.81
C HIS A 419 -10.09 -1.09 -16.98
N ASN A 420 -10.78 -2.23 -16.97
CA ASN A 420 -11.51 -2.77 -18.11
C ASN A 420 -13.01 -3.08 -17.86
N GLU A 421 -13.63 -2.45 -16.85
CA GLU A 421 -15.07 -2.53 -16.58
C GLU A 421 -15.68 -1.13 -16.64
N TRP A 422 -16.65 -0.91 -17.54
CA TRP A 422 -17.12 0.43 -17.94
C TRP A 422 -17.74 1.20 -16.76
N GLU A 423 -18.41 0.48 -15.86
CA GLU A 423 -18.99 0.98 -14.61
C GLU A 423 -17.95 1.59 -13.65
N ILE A 424 -16.68 1.26 -13.82
CA ILE A 424 -15.57 1.78 -13.00
C ILE A 424 -14.68 2.69 -13.85
N THR A 425 -14.19 2.16 -14.98
CA THR A 425 -13.26 2.81 -15.90
C THR A 425 -13.78 4.18 -16.34
N PHE A 426 -15.07 4.29 -16.69
CA PHE A 426 -15.63 5.54 -17.22
C PHE A 426 -16.44 6.33 -16.19
N GLU A 427 -16.99 5.64 -15.19
CA GLU A 427 -18.04 6.18 -14.33
C GLU A 427 -17.59 6.46 -12.89
N GLU A 428 -16.52 5.83 -12.38
CA GLU A 428 -15.99 6.08 -11.03
C GLU A 428 -15.11 7.34 -10.96
N ILE A 429 -15.68 8.46 -11.39
CA ILE A 429 -14.95 9.70 -11.69
C ILE A 429 -14.59 10.54 -10.46
N HIS A 430 -15.07 10.16 -9.27
CA HIS A 430 -14.74 10.84 -8.01
C HIS A 430 -13.23 10.80 -7.69
N ARG A 431 -12.49 9.85 -8.28
CA ARG A 431 -11.02 9.76 -8.20
C ARG A 431 -10.27 11.03 -8.62
N ASN A 432 -10.81 11.81 -9.58
CA ASN A 432 -10.27 13.13 -9.91
C ASN A 432 -10.34 14.08 -8.71
N GLY A 433 -11.42 13.99 -7.94
CA GLY A 433 -11.60 14.73 -6.72
C GLY A 433 -10.57 14.40 -5.65
N ALA A 434 -10.26 13.11 -5.46
CA ALA A 434 -9.24 12.66 -4.51
C ALA A 434 -7.86 13.29 -4.81
N ILE A 435 -7.48 13.41 -6.09
CA ILE A 435 -6.22 14.03 -6.51
C ILE A 435 -6.19 15.52 -6.18
N ALA A 436 -7.26 16.25 -6.50
CA ALA A 436 -7.35 17.67 -6.14
C ALA A 436 -7.34 17.86 -4.61
N PHE A 437 -8.02 16.98 -3.87
CA PHE A 437 -8.05 17.01 -2.41
C PHE A 437 -6.67 16.73 -1.80
N ALA A 438 -5.88 15.82 -2.38
CA ALA A 438 -4.51 15.58 -1.95
C ALA A 438 -3.60 16.80 -2.10
N ILE A 439 -3.74 17.57 -3.19
CA ILE A 439 -3.01 18.84 -3.38
C ILE A 439 -3.40 19.84 -2.28
N TYR A 440 -4.70 19.96 -1.99
CA TYR A 440 -5.19 20.78 -0.89
C TYR A 440 -4.66 20.33 0.47
N ASN A 441 -4.73 19.03 0.77
CA ASN A 441 -4.34 18.48 2.05
C ASN A 441 -2.83 18.63 2.30
N TYR A 442 -2.01 18.45 1.26
CA TYR A 442 -0.57 18.71 1.31
C TYR A 442 -0.30 20.15 1.75
N TYR A 443 -0.86 21.14 1.03
CA TYR A 443 -0.66 22.55 1.38
C TYR A 443 -1.20 22.87 2.78
N ARG A 444 -2.41 22.39 3.11
CA ARG A 444 -3.04 22.61 4.42
C ARG A 444 -2.13 22.17 5.56
N TYR A 445 -1.53 20.99 5.44
CA TYR A 445 -0.69 20.40 6.47
C TYR A 445 0.72 21.00 6.50
N THR A 446 1.44 20.98 5.37
CA THR A 446 2.86 21.38 5.30
C THR A 446 3.04 22.90 5.31
N GLY A 447 2.04 23.65 4.85
CA GLY A 447 2.17 25.08 4.57
C GLY A 447 2.99 25.39 3.31
N ASP A 448 3.49 24.37 2.60
CA ASP A 448 4.24 24.53 1.36
C ASP A 448 3.29 24.84 0.20
N TYR A 449 3.08 26.13 -0.05
CA TYR A 449 2.29 26.59 -1.18
C TYR A 449 3.05 26.45 -2.50
N SER A 450 4.38 26.25 -2.52
CA SER A 450 5.20 26.33 -3.74
C SER A 450 4.83 25.24 -4.76
N TYR A 451 4.37 24.08 -4.29
CA TYR A 451 3.91 23.00 -5.16
C TYR A 451 2.77 23.44 -6.11
N ILE A 452 1.85 24.30 -5.66
CA ILE A 452 0.68 24.72 -6.45
C ILE A 452 1.08 25.54 -7.68
N PRO A 453 1.77 26.69 -7.58
CA PRO A 453 2.23 27.43 -8.75
C PRO A 453 3.20 26.60 -9.61
N GLU A 454 4.10 25.81 -9.01
CA GLU A 454 5.08 25.00 -9.76
C GLU A 454 4.42 23.91 -10.61
N LYS A 455 3.40 23.23 -10.08
CA LYS A 455 2.80 22.01 -10.67
C LYS A 455 1.29 21.92 -10.47
N GLY A 456 0.83 22.07 -9.23
CA GLY A 456 -0.54 21.74 -8.82
C GLY A 456 -1.62 22.53 -9.55
N LEU A 457 -1.38 23.79 -9.91
CA LEU A 457 -2.38 24.63 -10.58
C LEU A 457 -2.74 24.08 -11.97
N GLU A 458 -1.79 23.49 -12.70
CA GLU A 458 -2.07 22.85 -13.99
C GLU A 458 -3.01 21.65 -13.83
N VAL A 459 -2.77 20.84 -12.79
CA VAL A 459 -3.61 19.68 -12.43
C VAL A 459 -5.01 20.13 -12.03
N LEU A 460 -5.12 21.14 -11.16
CA LEU A 460 -6.40 21.67 -10.69
C LEU A 460 -7.23 22.25 -11.85
N ILE A 461 -6.60 23.00 -12.77
CA ILE A 461 -7.25 23.55 -13.96
C ILE A 461 -7.80 22.43 -14.87
N ALA A 462 -6.99 21.40 -15.13
CA ALA A 462 -7.41 20.30 -16.00
C ALA A 462 -8.55 19.47 -15.38
N ILE A 463 -8.55 19.27 -14.05
CA ILE A 463 -9.63 18.61 -13.31
C ILE A 463 -10.90 19.46 -13.29
N ALA A 464 -10.81 20.77 -13.02
CA ALA A 464 -11.96 21.66 -13.04
C ALA A 464 -12.62 21.71 -14.42
N ARG A 465 -11.81 21.71 -15.48
CA ARG A 465 -12.27 21.62 -16.87
C ARG A 465 -13.00 20.31 -17.17
N PHE A 466 -12.53 19.18 -16.64
CA PHE A 466 -13.24 17.90 -16.72
C PHE A 466 -14.61 18.00 -16.06
N TRP A 467 -14.69 18.49 -14.81
CA TRP A 467 -15.96 18.61 -14.09
C TRP A 467 -16.96 19.52 -14.80
N PHE A 468 -16.50 20.64 -15.33
CA PHE A 468 -17.32 21.54 -16.15
C PHE A 468 -17.94 20.83 -17.36
N GLN A 469 -17.13 20.07 -18.11
CA GLN A 469 -17.61 19.33 -19.29
C GLN A 469 -18.45 18.10 -18.95
N ARG A 470 -18.25 17.52 -17.76
CA ARG A 470 -18.99 16.33 -17.29
C ARG A 470 -20.37 16.65 -16.74
N ALA A 471 -20.55 17.86 -16.20
CA ALA A 471 -21.82 18.34 -15.69
C ALA A 471 -22.80 18.64 -16.83
N THR A 472 -24.09 18.39 -16.60
CA THR A 472 -25.18 18.65 -17.56
C THR A 472 -26.19 19.58 -16.91
N PHE A 473 -26.65 20.62 -17.62
CA PHE A 473 -27.73 21.46 -17.10
C PHE A 473 -29.10 20.78 -17.28
N SER A 474 -29.75 20.41 -16.18
CA SER A 474 -31.11 19.85 -16.19
C SER A 474 -32.14 20.96 -16.23
N LYS A 475 -32.93 21.04 -17.32
CA LYS A 475 -34.05 21.99 -17.42
C LYS A 475 -35.16 21.70 -16.41
N GLU A 476 -35.35 20.45 -16.05
CA GLU A 476 -36.39 20.03 -15.10
C GLU A 476 -36.03 20.48 -13.68
N LYS A 477 -34.78 20.28 -13.26
CA LYS A 477 -34.31 20.69 -11.93
C LYS A 477 -33.84 22.16 -11.89
N ASN A 478 -33.67 22.79 -13.05
CA ASN A 478 -33.05 24.12 -13.21
C ASN A 478 -31.67 24.23 -12.54
N GLN A 479 -30.92 23.13 -12.55
CA GLN A 479 -29.63 22.96 -11.88
C GLN A 479 -28.71 22.08 -12.72
N TYR A 480 -27.40 22.17 -12.48
CA TYR A 480 -26.44 21.23 -13.04
C TYR A 480 -26.52 19.88 -12.32
N VAL A 481 -26.47 18.80 -13.07
CA VAL A 481 -26.50 17.41 -12.61
C VAL A 481 -25.30 16.65 -13.16
N ILE A 482 -24.89 15.59 -12.48
CA ILE A 482 -23.89 14.65 -12.99
C ILE A 482 -24.55 13.28 -13.07
N LEU A 483 -24.67 12.76 -14.29
CA LEU A 483 -25.45 11.57 -14.62
C LEU A 483 -24.54 10.39 -14.99
N GLY A 484 -24.98 9.15 -14.75
CA GLY A 484 -24.26 7.93 -15.12
C GLY A 484 -22.87 7.83 -14.49
N VAL A 485 -22.82 7.74 -13.17
CA VAL A 485 -21.58 7.65 -12.39
C VAL A 485 -21.61 6.45 -11.44
N THR A 486 -20.44 6.09 -10.95
CA THR A 486 -20.25 5.18 -9.82
C THR A 486 -19.57 5.98 -8.71
N GLY A 487 -20.13 5.97 -7.51
CA GLY A 487 -19.47 6.57 -6.34
C GLY A 487 -18.42 5.64 -5.74
N PRO A 488 -17.77 6.02 -4.62
CA PRO A 488 -16.96 5.09 -3.85
C PRO A 488 -17.68 3.78 -3.50
N ASN A 489 -19.02 3.83 -3.32
CA ASN A 489 -19.82 2.63 -3.23
C ASN A 489 -20.00 1.98 -4.62
N GLU A 490 -19.08 1.09 -4.98
CA GLU A 490 -19.12 0.34 -6.24
C GLU A 490 -20.31 -0.64 -6.36
N TYR A 491 -21.13 -0.81 -5.32
CA TYR A 491 -22.40 -1.54 -5.39
C TYR A 491 -23.55 -0.69 -5.93
N GLU A 492 -23.24 0.49 -6.48
CA GLU A 492 -24.16 1.36 -7.18
C GLU A 492 -23.50 1.82 -8.48
N ASN A 493 -23.94 1.30 -9.62
CA ASN A 493 -23.36 1.60 -10.92
C ASN A 493 -24.34 2.35 -11.80
N ASN A 494 -23.82 3.22 -12.67
CA ASN A 494 -24.61 4.03 -13.59
C ASN A 494 -25.71 4.86 -12.90
N VAL A 495 -25.44 5.31 -11.67
CA VAL A 495 -26.38 6.11 -10.89
C VAL A 495 -26.32 7.59 -11.26
N ASN A 496 -27.32 8.35 -10.86
CA ASN A 496 -27.40 9.78 -11.14
C ASN A 496 -27.25 10.58 -9.85
N ASN A 497 -26.49 11.68 -9.93
CA ASN A 497 -26.31 12.64 -8.85
C ASN A 497 -25.80 11.98 -7.57
N ASN A 498 -24.78 11.12 -7.68
CA ASN A 498 -24.08 10.63 -6.50
C ASN A 498 -23.61 11.83 -5.67
N TRP A 499 -24.05 11.94 -4.42
CA TRP A 499 -23.85 13.17 -3.64
C TRP A 499 -22.38 13.50 -3.46
N TYR A 500 -21.54 12.50 -3.15
CA TYR A 500 -20.11 12.73 -2.95
C TYR A 500 -19.43 13.22 -4.24
N THR A 501 -19.74 12.60 -5.38
CA THR A 501 -19.23 12.99 -6.70
C THR A 501 -19.64 14.42 -7.06
N ASN A 502 -20.91 14.78 -6.85
CA ASN A 502 -21.37 16.16 -7.06
C ASN A 502 -20.63 17.11 -6.12
N TYR A 503 -20.51 16.77 -4.85
CA TYR A 503 -19.92 17.66 -3.84
C TYR A 503 -18.44 17.91 -4.11
N ILE A 504 -17.69 16.85 -4.43
CA ILE A 504 -16.27 16.97 -4.74
C ILE A 504 -16.04 17.67 -6.09
N ALA A 505 -16.93 17.51 -7.08
CA ALA A 505 -16.86 18.25 -8.33
C ALA A 505 -17.02 19.76 -8.12
N LYS A 506 -18.03 20.18 -7.35
CA LYS A 506 -18.22 21.58 -6.94
C LYS A 506 -16.97 22.08 -6.22
N TRP A 507 -16.47 21.34 -5.24
CA TRP A 507 -15.31 21.72 -4.46
C TRP A 507 -14.04 21.87 -5.33
N CYS A 508 -13.78 20.94 -6.25
CA CYS A 508 -12.64 21.02 -7.16
C CYS A 508 -12.65 22.29 -8.01
N ILE A 509 -13.81 22.64 -8.58
CA ILE A 509 -13.96 23.86 -9.37
C ILE A 509 -13.69 25.09 -8.49
N SER A 510 -14.33 25.17 -7.33
CA SER A 510 -14.13 26.31 -6.41
C SER A 510 -12.67 26.45 -5.98
N TYR A 511 -12.00 25.34 -5.64
CA TYR A 511 -10.60 25.34 -5.22
C TYR A 511 -9.65 25.72 -6.37
N ALA A 512 -9.92 25.27 -7.61
CA ALA A 512 -9.15 25.69 -8.78
C ALA A 512 -9.26 27.21 -9.00
N LEU A 513 -10.47 27.76 -8.96
CA LEU A 513 -10.71 29.21 -9.11
C LEU A 513 -10.01 30.03 -8.02
N GLU A 514 -10.07 29.57 -6.77
CA GLU A 514 -9.37 30.19 -5.65
C GLU A 514 -7.84 30.23 -5.89
N ASN A 515 -7.25 29.11 -6.33
CA ASN A 515 -5.81 29.03 -6.56
C ASN A 515 -5.35 29.82 -7.80
N VAL A 516 -6.18 29.91 -8.85
CA VAL A 516 -5.89 30.81 -9.97
C VAL A 516 -5.74 32.25 -9.47
N GLN A 517 -6.65 32.70 -8.60
CA GLN A 517 -6.59 34.06 -8.05
C GLN A 517 -5.36 34.26 -7.14
N LYS A 518 -5.08 33.33 -6.22
CA LYS A 518 -3.90 33.41 -5.34
C LYS A 518 -2.58 33.42 -6.12
N VAL A 519 -2.45 32.56 -7.13
CA VAL A 519 -1.25 32.50 -7.99
C VAL A 519 -1.12 33.77 -8.82
N LYS A 520 -2.21 34.33 -9.34
CA LYS A 520 -2.22 35.63 -10.02
C LYS A 520 -1.72 36.77 -9.14
N GLU A 521 -2.09 36.79 -7.87
CA GLU A 521 -1.73 37.85 -6.92
C GLU A 521 -0.27 37.80 -6.47
N SER A 522 0.31 36.59 -6.34
CA SER A 522 1.61 36.40 -5.67
C SER A 522 2.70 35.70 -6.49
N TYR A 523 2.36 35.13 -7.66
CA TYR A 523 3.25 34.28 -8.46
C TYR A 523 3.12 34.58 -9.97
N ASP A 524 3.36 35.83 -10.38
CA ASP A 524 3.11 36.35 -11.74
C ASP A 524 3.77 35.52 -12.88
N THR A 525 5.00 35.03 -12.65
CA THR A 525 5.71 34.20 -13.64
C THR A 525 5.04 32.84 -13.84
N ASP A 526 4.68 32.16 -12.75
CA ASP A 526 3.96 30.89 -12.82
C ASP A 526 2.55 31.07 -13.34
N TYR A 527 1.85 32.13 -12.93
CA TYR A 527 0.55 32.50 -13.48
C TYR A 527 0.64 32.62 -15.00
N THR A 528 1.57 33.42 -15.52
CA THR A 528 1.74 33.62 -16.97
C THR A 528 2.04 32.30 -17.67
N ARG A 529 2.93 31.46 -17.11
CA ARG A 529 3.27 30.14 -17.66
C ARG A 529 2.07 29.21 -17.71
N VAL A 530 1.37 29.05 -16.60
CA VAL A 530 0.22 28.14 -16.46
C VAL A 530 -0.93 28.59 -17.34
N MET A 531 -1.28 29.88 -17.35
CA MET A 531 -2.36 30.39 -18.17
C MET A 531 -2.07 30.25 -19.68
N ASN A 532 -0.82 30.46 -20.10
CA ASN A 532 -0.41 30.24 -21.48
C ASN A 532 -0.45 28.75 -21.88
N LYS A 533 -0.04 27.85 -20.98
CA LYS A 533 -0.07 26.40 -21.22
C LYS A 533 -1.50 25.87 -21.26
N ALA A 534 -2.29 26.18 -20.23
CA ALA A 534 -3.66 25.69 -20.07
C ALA A 534 -4.68 26.42 -20.97
N LYS A 535 -4.30 27.57 -21.54
CA LYS A 535 -5.15 28.46 -22.37
C LYS A 535 -6.47 28.81 -21.69
N LEU A 536 -6.46 28.94 -20.37
CA LEU A 536 -7.65 29.23 -19.57
C LEU A 536 -8.07 30.69 -19.76
N SER A 537 -9.35 30.92 -20.04
CA SER A 537 -9.91 32.27 -20.23
C SER A 537 -10.79 32.67 -19.05
N GLU A 538 -10.98 33.98 -18.85
CA GLU A 538 -11.91 34.50 -17.85
C GLU A 538 -13.35 34.02 -18.10
N ALA A 539 -13.78 33.96 -19.37
CA ALA A 539 -15.11 33.47 -19.73
C ALA A 539 -15.32 32.00 -19.30
N GLU A 540 -14.33 31.14 -19.56
CA GLU A 540 -14.35 29.73 -19.13
C GLU A 540 -14.45 29.63 -17.59
N MET A 541 -13.70 30.45 -16.85
CA MET A 541 -13.78 30.48 -15.37
C MET A 541 -15.16 30.90 -14.84
N GLN A 542 -15.85 31.84 -15.52
CA GLN A 542 -17.21 32.23 -15.15
C GLN A 542 -18.22 31.11 -15.40
N GLU A 543 -18.07 30.35 -16.48
CA GLU A 543 -18.91 29.17 -16.75
C GLU A 543 -18.70 28.08 -15.70
N TRP A 544 -17.45 27.84 -15.31
CA TRP A 544 -17.13 26.89 -14.23
C TRP A 544 -17.79 27.31 -12.92
N LYS A 545 -17.68 28.60 -12.57
CA LYS A 545 -18.31 29.15 -11.38
C LYS A 545 -19.82 28.91 -11.37
N ALA A 546 -20.50 29.12 -12.50
CA ALA A 546 -21.93 28.86 -12.62
C ALA A 546 -22.30 27.39 -12.38
N VAL A 547 -21.46 26.44 -12.81
CA VAL A 547 -21.63 25.01 -12.49
C VAL A 547 -21.49 24.76 -10.99
N ALA A 548 -20.42 25.24 -10.36
CA ALA A 548 -20.15 25.01 -8.94
C ALA A 548 -21.20 25.64 -8.02
N GLU A 549 -21.73 26.81 -8.38
CA GLU A 549 -22.76 27.52 -7.59
C GLU A 549 -24.15 26.90 -7.75
N ASN A 550 -24.43 26.19 -8.84
CA ASN A 550 -25.77 25.68 -9.17
C ASN A 550 -25.82 24.17 -9.42
N LEU A 551 -24.94 23.39 -8.77
CA LEU A 551 -24.96 21.93 -8.81
C LEU A 551 -26.06 21.37 -7.89
N TYR A 552 -26.76 20.34 -8.35
CA TYR A 552 -27.83 19.66 -7.62
C TYR A 552 -27.26 18.67 -6.60
N PHE A 553 -27.87 18.62 -5.42
CA PHE A 553 -27.56 17.65 -4.36
C PHE A 553 -28.87 16.98 -3.93
N PRO A 554 -29.02 15.66 -4.12
CA PRO A 554 -30.25 14.99 -3.73
C PRO A 554 -30.36 14.99 -2.20
N TYR A 555 -31.52 15.40 -1.68
CA TYR A 555 -31.76 15.56 -0.24
C TYR A 555 -33.13 14.99 0.13
N SER A 556 -33.19 14.29 1.26
CA SER A 556 -34.43 13.82 1.85
C SER A 556 -34.86 14.73 2.99
N GLU A 557 -36.01 15.37 2.85
CA GLU A 557 -36.62 16.17 3.92
C GLU A 557 -37.12 15.30 5.08
N GLU A 558 -37.54 14.06 4.80
CA GLU A 558 -38.02 13.11 5.81
C GLU A 558 -36.89 12.68 6.75
N TYR A 559 -35.77 12.22 6.17
CA TYR A 559 -34.62 11.73 6.94
C TYR A 559 -33.62 12.85 7.31
N LYS A 560 -33.76 14.03 6.70
CA LYS A 560 -32.82 15.18 6.85
C LYS A 560 -31.38 14.83 6.51
N VAL A 561 -31.21 14.03 5.45
CA VAL A 561 -29.92 13.59 4.93
C VAL A 561 -29.82 13.83 3.44
N TYR A 562 -28.61 14.13 2.97
CA TYR A 562 -28.25 13.98 1.57
C TYR A 562 -28.34 12.51 1.18
N LEU A 563 -28.98 12.24 0.05
CA LEU A 563 -29.11 10.90 -0.50
C LEU A 563 -27.82 10.50 -1.20
N GLN A 564 -27.42 9.24 -1.09
CA GLN A 564 -26.23 8.76 -1.77
C GLN A 564 -26.33 8.97 -3.29
N GLN A 565 -27.52 8.78 -3.88
CA GLN A 565 -27.86 9.09 -5.26
C GLN A 565 -29.38 9.34 -5.39
N ASP A 566 -29.82 9.87 -6.54
CA ASP A 566 -31.25 9.88 -6.88
C ASP A 566 -31.80 8.43 -6.89
N GLY A 567 -32.98 8.22 -6.29
CA GLY A 567 -33.65 6.90 -6.21
C GLY A 567 -33.17 5.98 -5.09
N PHE A 568 -32.22 6.38 -4.23
CA PHE A 568 -31.74 5.53 -3.13
C PHE A 568 -32.87 5.07 -2.20
N LEU A 569 -33.83 5.95 -1.89
CA LEU A 569 -34.96 5.63 -0.99
C LEU A 569 -36.02 4.71 -1.61
N ASP A 570 -35.98 4.47 -2.93
CA ASP A 570 -36.90 3.54 -3.59
C ASP A 570 -36.52 2.06 -3.33
N LYS A 571 -35.32 1.83 -2.78
CA LYS A 571 -34.82 0.50 -2.44
C LYS A 571 -35.53 -0.07 -1.21
N GLU A 572 -35.51 -1.39 -1.08
CA GLU A 572 -35.98 -2.06 0.13
C GLU A 572 -34.95 -1.86 1.26
N LEU A 573 -35.14 -0.84 2.08
CA LEU A 573 -34.20 -0.41 3.13
C LEU A 573 -34.14 -1.39 4.32
N ILE A 574 -33.47 -2.53 4.12
CA ILE A 574 -33.16 -3.52 5.16
C ILE A 574 -31.70 -3.34 5.59
N THR A 575 -31.47 -3.16 6.88
CA THR A 575 -30.11 -2.99 7.43
C THR A 575 -29.31 -4.29 7.39
N VAL A 576 -27.99 -4.18 7.47
CA VAL A 576 -27.06 -5.32 7.47
C VAL A 576 -27.27 -6.25 8.68
N GLU A 577 -27.79 -5.74 9.80
CA GLU A 577 -28.13 -6.54 10.97
C GLU A 577 -29.16 -7.64 10.66
N HIS A 578 -30.09 -7.38 9.73
CA HIS A 578 -31.11 -8.32 9.30
C HIS A 578 -30.69 -9.18 8.10
N LEU A 579 -29.49 -8.98 7.55
CA LEU A 579 -28.93 -9.80 6.49
C LEU A 579 -28.41 -11.13 7.06
N ASP A 580 -28.79 -12.25 6.43
CA ASP A 580 -28.29 -13.57 6.82
C ASP A 580 -26.75 -13.63 6.69
N LYS A 581 -26.08 -13.98 7.78
CA LYS A 581 -24.61 -14.08 7.84
C LYS A 581 -24.04 -15.10 6.85
N ASN A 582 -24.81 -16.13 6.48
CA ASN A 582 -24.39 -17.13 5.49
C ASN A 582 -24.38 -16.59 4.05
N GLN A 583 -24.92 -15.39 3.83
CA GLN A 583 -24.91 -14.72 2.53
C GLN A 583 -23.78 -13.69 2.41
N ARG A 584 -22.87 -13.63 3.39
CA ARG A 584 -21.76 -12.65 3.43
C ARG A 584 -20.40 -13.31 3.21
N PRO A 585 -19.47 -12.70 2.45
CA PRO A 585 -19.63 -11.39 1.77
C PRO A 585 -20.54 -11.48 0.53
N ILE A 586 -21.39 -10.47 0.32
CA ILE A 586 -22.42 -10.51 -0.74
C ILE A 586 -21.79 -10.58 -2.14
N ASN A 587 -20.59 -10.04 -2.36
CA ASN A 587 -19.85 -10.20 -3.62
C ASN A 587 -19.54 -11.65 -4.01
N GLN A 588 -19.55 -12.60 -3.07
CA GLN A 588 -19.28 -14.03 -3.33
C GLN A 588 -20.55 -14.87 -3.44
N PHE A 589 -21.67 -14.43 -2.84
CA PHE A 589 -22.89 -15.23 -2.72
C PHE A 589 -24.07 -14.70 -3.54
N TRP A 590 -24.06 -13.43 -3.92
CA TRP A 590 -25.17 -12.80 -4.64
C TRP A 590 -24.83 -12.58 -6.10
N SER A 591 -25.85 -12.58 -6.96
CA SER A 591 -25.70 -12.08 -8.32
C SER A 591 -25.54 -10.56 -8.30
N TRP A 592 -24.77 -10.03 -9.25
CA TRP A 592 -24.43 -8.60 -9.30
C TRP A 592 -25.69 -7.71 -9.34
N ASP A 593 -26.72 -8.09 -10.11
CA ASP A 593 -27.99 -7.35 -10.16
C ASP A 593 -28.70 -7.25 -8.81
N ARG A 594 -28.55 -8.25 -7.94
CA ARG A 594 -29.14 -8.27 -6.60
C ARG A 594 -28.39 -7.32 -5.67
N ILE A 595 -27.06 -7.28 -5.79
CA ILE A 595 -26.22 -6.32 -5.07
C ILE A 595 -26.65 -4.89 -5.47
N LEU A 596 -26.69 -4.59 -6.77
CA LEU A 596 -26.97 -3.25 -7.29
C LEU A 596 -28.35 -2.70 -6.88
N ARG A 597 -29.40 -3.52 -6.87
CA ARG A 597 -30.75 -3.04 -6.47
C ARG A 597 -30.97 -3.04 -4.95
N SER A 598 -30.06 -3.62 -4.16
CA SER A 598 -30.15 -3.64 -2.70
C SER A 598 -29.77 -2.29 -2.09
N PRO A 599 -30.05 -2.04 -0.78
CA PRO A 599 -29.59 -0.84 -0.11
C PRO A 599 -28.14 -0.94 0.39
N TYR A 600 -27.46 -2.06 0.16
CA TYR A 600 -26.18 -2.35 0.82
C TYR A 600 -25.03 -1.58 0.19
N ILE A 601 -24.20 -1.02 1.06
CA ILE A 601 -23.10 -0.13 0.69
C ILE A 601 -21.77 -0.86 0.86
N LYS A 602 -20.97 -0.95 -0.20
CA LYS A 602 -19.65 -1.61 -0.18
C LYS A 602 -18.70 -0.92 0.80
N GLN A 603 -18.62 0.42 0.72
CA GLN A 603 -17.70 1.26 1.48
C GLN A 603 -18.22 2.69 1.67
N ALA A 604 -17.53 3.51 2.47
CA ALA A 604 -17.95 4.89 2.72
C ALA A 604 -18.10 5.67 1.40
N ASP A 605 -19.28 6.28 1.19
CA ASP A 605 -19.61 7.08 0.00
C ASP A 605 -20.01 8.50 0.43
N VAL A 606 -21.26 8.69 0.91
CA VAL A 606 -21.64 9.93 1.60
C VAL A 606 -20.71 10.18 2.78
N LEU A 607 -20.43 9.14 3.58
CA LEU A 607 -19.50 9.24 4.70
C LEU A 607 -18.05 9.55 4.28
N GLN A 608 -17.64 9.21 3.06
CA GLN A 608 -16.33 9.63 2.53
C GLN A 608 -16.28 11.15 2.34
N GLY A 609 -17.35 11.74 1.78
CA GLY A 609 -17.44 13.19 1.63
C GLY A 609 -17.48 13.92 2.97
N PHE A 610 -18.21 13.39 3.95
CA PHE A 610 -18.21 13.95 5.30
C PHE A 610 -16.85 13.85 5.99
N TYR A 611 -16.05 12.83 5.70
CA TYR A 611 -14.68 12.75 6.19
C TYR A 611 -13.77 13.81 5.54
N PHE A 612 -13.84 13.99 4.22
CA PHE A 612 -13.03 15.01 3.52
C PHE A 612 -13.41 16.45 3.89
N PHE A 613 -14.69 16.71 4.09
CA PHE A 613 -15.26 18.04 4.25
C PHE A 613 -15.97 18.21 5.61
N GLU A 614 -15.43 17.57 6.65
CA GLU A 614 -16.04 17.54 7.98
C GLU A 614 -16.35 18.95 8.51
N ASP A 615 -15.45 19.90 8.27
CA ASP A 615 -15.55 21.30 8.71
C ASP A 615 -16.59 22.13 7.92
N HIS A 616 -17.17 21.58 6.85
CA HIS A 616 -18.27 22.21 6.11
C HIS A 616 -19.65 21.91 6.71
N PHE A 617 -19.75 20.97 7.66
CA PHE A 617 -21.00 20.51 8.22
C PHE A 617 -21.02 20.62 9.74
N THR A 618 -22.22 20.74 10.30
CA THR A 618 -22.39 20.67 11.74
C THR A 618 -22.21 19.24 12.26
N ARG A 619 -21.78 19.10 13.52
CA ARG A 619 -21.72 17.80 14.21
C ARG A 619 -23.07 17.05 14.17
N GLU A 620 -24.19 17.77 14.22
CA GLU A 620 -25.52 17.15 14.14
C GLU A 620 -25.81 16.58 12.75
N GLU A 621 -25.45 17.30 11.69
CA GLU A 621 -25.55 16.79 10.31
C GLU A 621 -24.68 15.55 10.12
N LEU A 622 -23.40 15.61 10.52
CA LEU A 622 -22.49 14.47 10.50
C LEU A 622 -23.09 13.25 11.19
N LYS A 623 -23.63 13.44 12.41
CA LYS A 623 -24.25 12.38 13.18
C LYS A 623 -25.46 11.77 12.47
N ARG A 624 -26.36 12.60 11.92
CA ARG A 624 -27.56 12.11 11.21
C ARG A 624 -27.20 11.25 10.00
N HIS A 625 -26.21 11.68 9.20
CA HIS A 625 -25.78 10.91 8.02
C HIS A 625 -25.07 9.63 8.43
N TYR A 626 -24.22 9.68 9.46
CA TYR A 626 -23.56 8.50 10.00
C TYR A 626 -24.58 7.45 10.46
N ASP A 627 -25.55 7.85 11.29
CA ASP A 627 -26.58 6.95 11.84
C ASP A 627 -27.49 6.38 10.74
N PHE A 628 -27.66 7.08 9.62
CA PHE A 628 -28.44 6.60 8.49
C PHE A 628 -27.68 5.58 7.63
N TYR A 629 -26.43 5.89 7.25
CA TYR A 629 -25.70 5.09 6.26
C TYR A 629 -24.92 3.92 6.85
N GLU A 630 -24.34 4.05 8.04
CA GLU A 630 -23.53 2.97 8.63
C GLU A 630 -24.29 1.63 8.74
N PRO A 631 -25.58 1.59 9.15
CA PRO A 631 -26.34 0.34 9.23
C PRO A 631 -26.55 -0.39 7.89
N PHE A 632 -26.35 0.28 6.75
CA PHE A 632 -26.44 -0.31 5.41
C PHE A 632 -25.07 -0.73 4.86
N THR A 633 -23.96 -0.39 5.53
CA THR A 633 -22.61 -0.67 5.03
C THR A 633 -22.13 -2.07 5.38
N VAL A 634 -21.78 -2.88 4.37
CA VAL A 634 -21.25 -4.25 4.56
C VAL A 634 -19.74 -4.28 4.81
N HIS A 635 -19.05 -3.19 4.45
CA HIS A 635 -17.60 -3.02 4.54
C HIS A 635 -16.83 -4.12 3.77
N GLU A 636 -17.22 -4.36 2.54
CA GLU A 636 -16.60 -5.36 1.64
C GLU A 636 -15.45 -4.78 0.80
N SER A 637 -14.99 -3.59 1.19
CA SER A 637 -13.69 -3.01 0.83
C SER A 637 -12.87 -2.79 2.08
N SER A 638 -11.56 -3.07 2.00
CA SER A 638 -10.60 -2.83 3.08
C SER A 638 -10.53 -1.34 3.47
N LEU A 639 -10.82 -0.42 2.54
CA LEU A 639 -10.83 1.02 2.76
C LEU A 639 -12.02 1.50 3.63
N SER A 640 -13.07 0.69 3.80
CA SER A 640 -14.30 1.12 4.47
C SER A 640 -14.19 1.33 5.98
N PRO A 641 -13.65 0.40 6.78
CA PRO A 641 -13.74 0.48 8.24
C PRO A 641 -12.98 1.68 8.82
N CYS A 642 -11.88 2.11 8.22
CA CYS A 642 -11.09 3.22 8.76
C CYS A 642 -11.86 4.55 8.79
N VAL A 643 -12.54 4.92 7.70
CA VAL A 643 -13.38 6.13 7.64
C VAL A 643 -14.52 6.05 8.66
N HIS A 644 -15.14 4.87 8.80
CA HIS A 644 -16.19 4.67 9.80
C HIS A 644 -15.65 4.73 11.23
N SER A 645 -14.41 4.30 11.47
CA SER A 645 -13.72 4.43 12.76
C SER A 645 -13.47 5.89 13.10
N ILE A 646 -12.96 6.67 12.14
CA ILE A 646 -12.64 8.10 12.32
C ILE A 646 -13.92 8.88 12.64
N LEU A 647 -14.98 8.70 11.84
CA LEU A 647 -16.25 9.38 12.06
C LEU A 647 -16.93 8.92 13.36
N ALA A 648 -16.88 7.63 13.68
CA ALA A 648 -17.42 7.13 14.96
C ALA A 648 -16.71 7.78 16.16
N ALA A 649 -15.38 7.87 16.13
CA ALA A 649 -14.60 8.49 17.19
C ALA A 649 -14.96 9.98 17.30
N GLY A 650 -14.98 10.70 16.18
CA GLY A 650 -15.39 12.11 16.13
C GLY A 650 -16.82 12.37 16.61
N LEU A 651 -17.71 11.37 16.58
CA LEU A 651 -19.11 11.43 17.03
C LEU A 651 -19.36 10.80 18.42
N ASP A 652 -18.32 10.60 19.23
CA ASP A 652 -18.36 9.99 20.57
C ASP A 652 -18.88 8.54 20.61
N LYS A 653 -18.84 7.82 19.47
CA LYS A 653 -19.23 6.41 19.36
C LYS A 653 -18.02 5.49 19.55
N ILE A 654 -17.30 5.68 20.65
CA ILE A 654 -15.94 5.12 20.85
C ILE A 654 -15.90 3.58 20.78
N GLU A 655 -16.91 2.87 21.29
CA GLU A 655 -16.96 1.41 21.19
C GLU A 655 -17.16 0.91 19.75
N GLN A 656 -17.91 1.66 18.94
CA GLN A 656 -18.09 1.34 17.53
C GLN A 656 -16.81 1.66 16.75
N ALA A 657 -16.16 2.78 17.05
CA ALA A 657 -14.85 3.13 16.51
C ALA A 657 -13.82 2.03 16.80
N TYR A 658 -13.75 1.53 18.04
CA TYR A 658 -12.84 0.45 18.42
C TYR A 658 -13.09 -0.85 17.63
N LYS A 659 -14.35 -1.24 17.42
CA LYS A 659 -14.67 -2.42 16.58
C LYS A 659 -14.21 -2.24 15.14
N PHE A 660 -14.38 -1.05 14.57
CA PHE A 660 -13.88 -0.75 13.22
C PHE A 660 -12.36 -0.73 13.16
N TYR A 661 -11.70 -0.16 14.17
CA TYR A 661 -10.25 -0.21 14.32
C TYR A 661 -9.73 -1.66 14.34
N LEU A 662 -10.31 -2.55 15.14
CA LEU A 662 -9.89 -3.96 15.18
C LEU A 662 -10.05 -4.63 13.80
N ARG A 663 -11.13 -4.32 13.09
CA ARG A 663 -11.37 -4.86 11.75
C ARG A 663 -10.33 -4.40 10.73
N THR A 664 -9.93 -3.12 10.74
CA THR A 664 -8.90 -2.62 9.81
C THR A 664 -7.48 -3.03 10.23
N SER A 665 -7.15 -2.96 11.53
CA SER A 665 -5.81 -3.25 12.04
C SER A 665 -5.41 -4.71 11.93
N ARG A 666 -6.40 -5.62 11.92
CA ARG A 666 -6.17 -7.07 11.83
C ARG A 666 -6.81 -7.69 10.60
N LEU A 667 -7.12 -6.87 9.58
CA LEU A 667 -7.78 -7.33 8.36
C LEU A 667 -7.04 -8.52 7.74
N ASP A 668 -5.73 -8.36 7.54
CA ASP A 668 -4.87 -9.41 6.98
C ASP A 668 -4.48 -10.44 8.05
N LEU A 669 -4.15 -10.01 9.26
CA LEU A 669 -3.68 -10.92 10.32
C LEU A 669 -4.71 -12.01 10.69
N ASP A 670 -6.00 -11.66 10.66
CA ASP A 670 -7.09 -12.57 10.99
C ASP A 670 -7.87 -13.04 9.72
N ASP A 671 -7.39 -12.66 8.52
CA ASP A 671 -7.97 -12.99 7.22
C ASP A 671 -9.49 -12.70 7.12
N TYR A 672 -9.91 -11.50 7.54
CA TYR A 672 -11.32 -11.10 7.61
C TYR A 672 -12.03 -11.21 6.26
N ASN A 673 -11.32 -10.91 5.16
CA ASN A 673 -11.86 -10.95 3.81
C ASN A 673 -11.68 -12.33 3.12
N ARG A 674 -10.90 -13.25 3.71
CA ARG A 674 -10.57 -14.56 3.12
C ARG A 674 -9.77 -14.48 1.82
N GLU A 675 -8.87 -13.50 1.75
CA GLU A 675 -8.09 -13.15 0.55
C GLU A 675 -6.59 -12.99 0.84
N VAL A 676 -6.14 -13.24 2.08
CA VAL A 676 -4.72 -13.05 2.45
C VAL A 676 -3.79 -13.90 1.60
N HIS A 677 -4.23 -15.08 1.16
CA HIS A 677 -3.46 -15.94 0.26
C HIS A 677 -3.11 -15.28 -1.09
N GLU A 678 -3.83 -14.22 -1.50
CA GLU A 678 -3.59 -13.45 -2.73
C GLU A 678 -2.66 -12.23 -2.51
N GLY A 679 -2.27 -11.95 -1.26
CA GLY A 679 -1.47 -10.80 -0.84
C GLY A 679 -2.20 -9.87 0.14
N LEU A 680 -1.44 -8.99 0.80
CA LEU A 680 -1.88 -8.07 1.86
C LEU A 680 -2.65 -6.85 1.30
N HIS A 681 -3.41 -6.14 2.13
CA HIS A 681 -4.15 -4.93 1.73
C HIS A 681 -3.37 -3.66 2.12
N ILE A 682 -2.24 -3.43 1.46
CA ILE A 682 -1.26 -2.39 1.81
C ILE A 682 -1.85 -0.99 1.89
N THR A 683 -2.66 -0.56 0.92
CA THR A 683 -3.22 0.81 0.95
C THR A 683 -4.19 1.02 2.11
N SER A 684 -4.91 -0.04 2.53
CA SER A 684 -5.76 -0.01 3.72
C SER A 684 -4.99 0.12 5.03
N MET A 685 -3.71 -0.25 5.06
CA MET A 685 -2.89 -0.14 6.27
C MET A 685 -2.70 1.32 6.70
N ALA A 686 -2.69 2.25 5.74
CA ALA A 686 -2.67 3.68 6.03
C ALA A 686 -3.95 4.13 6.77
N GLY A 687 -5.10 3.58 6.39
CA GLY A 687 -6.37 3.79 7.08
C GLY A 687 -6.36 3.34 8.55
N THR A 688 -5.60 2.30 8.90
CA THR A 688 -5.44 1.90 10.31
C THR A 688 -4.69 2.95 11.11
N TRP A 689 -3.62 3.52 10.56
CA TRP A 689 -2.90 4.63 11.19
C TRP A 689 -3.81 5.86 11.35
N MET A 690 -4.56 6.22 10.31
CA MET A 690 -5.52 7.34 10.35
C MET A 690 -6.59 7.13 11.43
N SER A 691 -7.07 5.90 11.62
CA SER A 691 -8.07 5.57 12.66
C SER A 691 -7.58 5.90 14.08
N ILE A 692 -6.26 5.82 14.33
CA ILE A 692 -5.68 6.23 15.60
C ILE A 692 -5.43 7.73 15.64
N VAL A 693 -4.76 8.29 14.62
CA VAL A 693 -4.30 9.68 14.67
C VAL A 693 -5.44 10.67 14.45
N GLU A 694 -6.24 10.47 13.39
CA GLU A 694 -7.38 11.32 13.04
C GLU A 694 -8.67 10.88 13.74
N GLY A 695 -8.80 9.59 14.08
CA GLY A 695 -9.94 9.08 14.84
C GLY A 695 -9.79 9.31 16.34
N PHE A 696 -9.07 8.42 17.04
CA PHE A 696 -8.94 8.50 18.50
C PHE A 696 -8.16 9.73 18.98
N GLY A 697 -7.08 10.12 18.31
CA GLY A 697 -6.35 11.36 18.60
C GLY A 697 -7.13 12.62 18.22
N GLY A 698 -8.13 12.48 17.35
CA GLY A 698 -8.95 13.59 16.86
C GLY A 698 -8.14 14.66 16.12
N LEU A 699 -7.03 14.30 15.47
CA LEU A 699 -6.16 15.25 14.78
C LEU A 699 -6.89 15.90 13.59
N ARG A 700 -6.93 17.23 13.55
CA ARG A 700 -7.37 18.05 12.41
C ARG A 700 -6.43 19.24 12.22
N ILE A 701 -6.53 19.91 11.07
CA ILE A 701 -5.83 21.18 10.82
C ILE A 701 -6.86 22.31 10.75
N HIS A 702 -6.89 23.18 11.76
CA HIS A 702 -7.80 24.34 11.82
C HIS A 702 -6.99 25.63 11.71
N ASN A 703 -7.30 26.48 10.72
CA ASN A 703 -6.64 27.77 10.52
C ASN A 703 -5.09 27.67 10.51
N GLY A 704 -4.55 26.60 9.92
CA GLY A 704 -3.11 26.34 9.85
C GLY A 704 -2.45 25.86 11.15
N ARG A 705 -3.24 25.50 12.17
CA ARG A 705 -2.79 24.93 13.45
C ARG A 705 -3.29 23.50 13.63
N LEU A 706 -2.52 22.69 14.35
CA LEU A 706 -2.96 21.36 14.78
C LEU A 706 -4.11 21.50 15.78
N SER A 707 -5.18 20.75 15.59
CA SER A 707 -6.30 20.63 16.53
C SER A 707 -6.48 19.18 16.94
N PHE A 708 -6.77 18.95 18.22
CA PHE A 708 -6.96 17.63 18.80
C PHE A 708 -8.26 17.58 19.61
N SER A 709 -9.00 16.48 19.45
CA SER A 709 -10.12 16.09 20.31
C SER A 709 -9.93 14.64 20.75
N PRO A 710 -8.98 14.37 21.67
CA PRO A 710 -8.58 13.01 22.00
C PRO A 710 -9.70 12.22 22.68
N SER A 711 -9.80 10.95 22.33
CA SER A 711 -10.68 9.96 22.94
C SER A 711 -9.95 8.63 23.03
N ILE A 712 -10.30 7.82 24.03
CA ILE A 712 -9.66 6.52 24.26
C ILE A 712 -10.71 5.44 24.51
N PRO A 713 -10.64 4.28 23.83
CA PRO A 713 -11.53 3.17 24.11
C PRO A 713 -11.18 2.53 25.46
N ARG A 714 -12.17 1.99 26.16
CA ARG A 714 -12.00 1.32 27.47
C ARG A 714 -11.04 0.13 27.46
N HIS A 715 -10.75 -0.39 26.27
CA HIS A 715 -9.86 -1.54 26.05
C HIS A 715 -8.38 -1.14 26.10
N TRP A 716 -8.06 0.14 25.95
CA TRP A 716 -6.69 0.65 25.99
C TRP A 716 -6.44 1.41 27.28
N ARG A 717 -5.33 1.11 27.94
CA ARG A 717 -4.85 1.89 29.09
C ARG A 717 -4.29 3.24 28.62
N SER A 718 -3.57 3.22 27.51
CA SER A 718 -3.01 4.41 26.86
C SER A 718 -2.69 4.11 25.40
N PHE A 719 -2.55 5.16 24.60
CA PHE A 719 -1.89 5.07 23.30
C PHE A 719 -1.03 6.31 23.05
N SER A 720 -0.01 6.18 22.21
CA SER A 720 0.80 7.32 21.77
C SER A 720 1.14 7.26 20.29
N PHE A 721 1.29 8.42 19.68
CA PHE A 721 1.78 8.55 18.31
C PHE A 721 2.64 9.81 18.17
N LYS A 722 3.44 9.86 17.10
CA LYS A 722 4.21 11.05 16.72
C LYS A 722 3.75 11.55 15.35
N ILE A 723 3.81 12.86 15.17
CA ILE A 723 3.61 13.52 13.87
C ILE A 723 4.69 14.57 13.65
N ASN A 724 5.17 14.68 12.42
CA ASN A 724 5.99 15.78 11.96
C ASN A 724 5.06 16.84 11.40
N PHE A 725 5.03 18.02 12.02
CA PHE A 725 4.28 19.15 11.54
C PHE A 725 5.22 20.33 11.31
N ARG A 726 5.52 20.59 10.04
CA ARG A 726 6.36 21.72 9.59
C ARG A 726 7.76 21.72 10.22
N GLY A 727 8.38 20.54 10.30
CA GLY A 727 9.72 20.33 10.84
C GLY A 727 9.79 20.22 12.36
N GLN A 728 8.64 20.11 13.03
CA GLN A 728 8.57 19.90 14.48
C GLN A 728 7.87 18.58 14.79
N ILE A 729 8.49 17.75 15.63
CA ILE A 729 7.95 16.44 16.00
C ILE A 729 7.12 16.60 17.27
N LEU A 730 5.81 16.40 17.14
CA LEU A 730 4.89 16.39 18.27
C LEU A 730 4.55 14.94 18.62
N LYS A 731 4.86 14.54 19.84
CA LYS A 731 4.40 13.26 20.41
C LYS A 731 3.15 13.51 21.25
N VAL A 732 2.12 12.73 20.98
CA VAL A 732 0.84 12.78 21.70
C VAL A 732 0.68 11.48 22.47
N VAL A 733 0.37 11.55 23.76
CA VAL A 733 0.10 10.41 24.63
C VAL A 733 -1.27 10.62 25.27
N VAL A 734 -2.18 9.68 25.06
CA VAL A 734 -3.55 9.74 25.56
C VAL A 734 -3.75 8.59 26.54
N ASN A 735 -4.29 8.88 27.73
CA ASN A 735 -4.77 7.89 28.69
C ASN A 735 -6.16 8.31 29.22
N HIS A 736 -6.72 7.56 30.17
CA HIS A 736 -8.05 7.85 30.71
C HIS A 736 -8.15 9.08 31.61
N GLU A 737 -7.03 9.60 32.10
CA GLU A 737 -6.97 10.73 33.04
C GLU A 737 -6.54 12.03 32.35
N GLU A 738 -5.61 11.95 31.40
CA GLU A 738 -5.04 13.12 30.74
C GLU A 738 -4.52 12.80 29.33
N THR A 739 -4.39 13.83 28.51
CA THR A 739 -3.59 13.84 27.28
C THR A 739 -2.33 14.68 27.49
N GLN A 740 -1.18 14.11 27.14
CA GLN A 740 0.11 14.77 27.18
C GLN A 740 0.62 15.03 25.76
N PHE A 741 1.16 16.22 25.56
CA PHE A 741 1.83 16.63 24.32
C PHE A 741 3.29 16.94 24.62
N GLU A 742 4.23 16.32 23.90
CA GLU A 742 5.67 16.54 24.03
C GLU A 742 6.21 17.04 22.69
N LEU A 743 6.91 18.18 22.70
CA LEU A 743 7.46 18.78 21.50
C LEU A 743 8.97 18.56 21.42
N ASP A 744 9.38 17.79 20.40
CA ASP A 744 10.77 17.71 19.96
C ASP A 744 10.94 18.64 18.75
N GLY A 745 11.52 19.81 19.01
CA GLY A 745 11.62 20.89 18.03
C GLY A 745 12.41 22.08 18.58
N GLU A 746 12.53 23.12 17.76
CA GLU A 746 13.34 24.31 18.09
C GLU A 746 12.49 25.54 18.46
N LYS A 747 11.19 25.52 18.17
CA LYS A 747 10.30 26.67 18.30
C LYS A 747 9.05 26.32 19.08
N GLU A 748 8.41 27.33 19.65
CA GLU A 748 7.09 27.18 20.24
C GLU A 748 6.08 26.69 19.21
N LEU A 749 5.18 25.79 19.62
CA LEU A 749 4.08 25.29 18.80
C LEU A 749 2.74 25.59 19.49
N GLU A 750 1.90 26.37 18.83
CA GLU A 750 0.50 26.54 19.24
C GLU A 750 -0.36 25.42 18.65
N ILE A 751 -1.05 24.71 19.53
CA ILE A 751 -2.04 23.70 19.18
C ILE A 751 -3.41 24.06 19.77
N GLU A 752 -4.46 23.50 19.21
CA GLU A 752 -5.81 23.56 19.76
C GLU A 752 -6.17 22.20 20.36
N VAL A 753 -6.66 22.17 21.59
CA VAL A 753 -7.13 20.93 22.25
C VAL A 753 -8.49 21.18 22.85
N ASN A 754 -9.49 20.42 22.42
CA ASN A 754 -10.89 20.59 22.84
C ASN A 754 -11.36 22.05 22.72
N ASN A 755 -11.03 22.71 21.59
CA ASN A 755 -11.32 24.12 21.28
C ASN A 755 -10.57 25.17 22.15
N LYS A 756 -9.49 24.79 22.83
CA LYS A 756 -8.64 25.71 23.60
C LYS A 756 -7.24 25.75 23.03
N VAL A 757 -6.71 26.96 22.80
CA VAL A 757 -5.34 27.13 22.34
C VAL A 757 -4.36 26.89 23.49
N VAL A 758 -3.35 26.07 23.24
CA VAL A 758 -2.28 25.70 24.16
C VAL A 758 -0.96 25.88 23.45
N SER A 759 0.00 26.49 24.13
CA SER A 759 1.37 26.62 23.65
C SER A 759 2.23 25.53 24.28
N ILE A 760 3.09 24.91 23.46
CA ILE A 760 4.08 23.93 23.90
C ILE A 760 5.46 24.49 23.58
N GLN A 761 6.31 24.57 24.60
CA GLN A 761 7.70 25.02 24.45
C GLN A 761 8.59 23.88 23.94
N PRO A 762 9.69 24.19 23.22
CA PRO A 762 10.69 23.22 22.78
C PRO A 762 11.21 22.33 23.92
N ASN A 763 11.25 21.01 23.70
CA ASN A 763 11.73 20.03 24.69
C ASN A 763 10.95 20.04 26.01
N ASP A 764 9.71 20.54 25.99
CA ASP A 764 8.80 20.56 27.12
C ASP A 764 7.55 19.71 26.84
N HIS A 765 6.73 19.52 27.87
CA HIS A 765 5.47 18.80 27.76
C HIS A 765 4.32 19.54 28.46
N VAL A 766 3.12 19.43 27.89
CA VAL A 766 1.89 19.96 28.48
C VAL A 766 0.90 18.82 28.70
N LYS A 767 0.24 18.86 29.85
CA LYS A 767 -0.80 17.89 30.25
C LYS A 767 -2.16 18.59 30.28
N ILE A 768 -3.16 17.94 29.69
CA ILE A 768 -4.53 18.42 29.59
C ILE A 768 -5.47 17.32 30.08
N ALA A 769 -6.25 17.62 31.11
CA ALA A 769 -7.25 16.72 31.67
C ALA A 769 -8.52 16.66 30.82
#